data_AF-A0A1V5VD21-F1
#
_entry.id   AF-A0A1V5VD21-F1
#
_cell.length_a   1.000
_cell.length_b   1.000
_cell.length_c   1.000
_cell.angle_alpha   90.00
_cell.angle_beta   90.00
_cell.angle_gamma   90.00
#
_symmetry.space_group_name_H-M   'P 1'
#
loop_
_entity.id
_entity.type
_entity.pdbx_description
1 polymer ?
#
loop_
_entity_poly.entity_id
_entity_poly.type
_entity_poly.pdbx_seq_one_letter_code
_entity_poly.pdbx_strand_id
1 'polypeptide(L)'
;MKKFGIFAIPAILFFFPGTAAEEANFIANGDFSKTRSVPQSMLTEKCKAEGGKWLDHWRAVDGKFRVVEEKTGNSLGIADGTVWQTLKLPADAIGWTTIRFKAKGKGTLSVRIVHYDAKMKNQENQTVSKQFAVNSENEWKPFSLDYKCVPEMTRRLYIAVNGGEVFLSDVRMSSSKEPSAKPAEGARDGSSLSDSAPARFSAEAREVLAGKRTEAKASWFGFDPNDATDAFQAALDSKAKKVVIDNPGSPWIIARPLRFVSNQEIVFQDGVTVQSKPGGFRKIGDPLFQLREVSSVQLRGEGKVRCMMDKDEYEKRKGPKEVMGARHVLNISRSNNISVENISFERAGGDGIYISGGSKDILVDKVVCTDNYRLGMAVISAEDLTVRNSVFRNSRGGQPEGGIDFEPNRPNEKLVNCLVENCVFENNPRGNGINLSPNNLSASTAPVSITIKDCVFRNNANSFFIYTTNGRNRSDPKGVIDIIRCKMEDPVLFSNPIDGTVQVRFKDCVMTGKPNRKDSFFNLRCEKGAGKKIGGVEFDNVTLIDNSENGVAPVTVSASGLTKGIADSITGTLNVTRQGKTIPFDLGAYLEKQRQYFSKIAALVPGTVKDIASLRPSGEFQPRKGNSSLYTRGCTFLQYCEQGREVVFTSGILKAGYNAGAVITVSDPDGKTAAVFKHPAPAQKEPEFLQHKFVPAKTGIHTLKCESINCFDITSSAPGSALVADEQGIRFLVPGGRVYFRVPEGVGTFSIGVGGGVDAKLYDPDGRPVASAAAKGDIVILEGKRSDASRSEIWSIGLSQSKWKVTLVLFDPLLPLVSTNPSTILR
;
A
#
# COMPACT_ATOMS: atom_id res chain seq x y z
N MET A 1 -48.14 -15.74 53.38
CA MET A 1 -48.27 -17.05 54.03
C MET A 1 -47.35 -18.03 53.32
N LYS A 2 -46.44 -18.66 54.10
CA LYS A 2 -45.74 -19.97 53.97
C LYS A 2 -45.50 -20.55 52.56
N LYS A 3 -44.33 -21.09 52.16
CA LYS A 3 -43.04 -21.44 52.81
C LYS A 3 -42.11 -22.02 51.70
N PHE A 4 -40.77 -21.81 51.82
CA PHE A 4 -39.59 -22.64 51.45
C PHE A 4 -39.52 -23.35 50.06
N GLY A 5 -38.39 -23.57 49.37
CA GLY A 5 -36.95 -23.39 49.61
C GLY A 5 -36.12 -24.29 48.66
N ILE A 6 -34.96 -23.80 48.20
CA ILE A 6 -33.63 -24.48 48.04
C ILE A 6 -33.44 -25.73 47.11
N PHE A 7 -32.58 -25.52 46.09
CA PHE A 7 -31.47 -26.32 45.48
C PHE A 7 -31.57 -27.75 44.89
N ALA A 8 -30.96 -27.84 43.68
CA ALA A 8 -30.01 -28.85 43.13
C ALA A 8 -30.49 -30.12 42.37
N ILE A 9 -30.16 -30.16 41.04
CA ILE A 9 -29.38 -31.15 40.21
C ILE A 9 -29.41 -32.65 40.65
N PRO A 10 -29.50 -33.72 39.80
CA PRO A 10 -28.93 -33.89 38.43
C PRO A 10 -29.76 -34.67 37.36
N ALA A 11 -29.15 -34.73 36.17
CA ALA A 11 -29.41 -35.48 34.94
C ALA A 11 -30.08 -36.88 35.03
N ILE A 12 -30.79 -37.24 33.95
CA ILE A 12 -30.77 -38.55 33.27
C ILE A 12 -31.31 -38.39 31.83
N LEU A 13 -30.59 -38.98 30.87
CA LEU A 13 -31.01 -39.21 29.47
C LEU A 13 -32.00 -40.37 29.41
N PHE A 14 -33.01 -40.32 28.51
CA PHE A 14 -33.10 -41.23 27.35
C PHE A 14 -34.37 -41.04 26.49
N PHE A 15 -34.14 -41.28 25.18
CA PHE A 15 -35.00 -41.66 24.04
C PHE A 15 -36.32 -40.92 23.70
N PHE A 16 -36.38 -40.52 22.42
CA PHE A 16 -37.57 -40.17 21.62
C PHE A 16 -38.17 -41.44 20.97
N PRO A 17 -39.46 -41.47 20.58
CA PRO A 17 -39.84 -40.99 19.23
C PRO A 17 -41.24 -40.32 19.15
N GLY A 18 -41.44 -39.50 18.09
CA GLY A 18 -42.73 -39.46 17.40
C GLY A 18 -43.56 -38.16 17.43
N THR A 19 -43.29 -37.29 16.46
CA THR A 19 -44.25 -36.56 15.59
C THR A 19 -45.25 -35.52 16.13
N ALA A 20 -45.03 -34.30 15.62
CA ALA A 20 -45.98 -33.37 14.98
C ALA A 20 -47.06 -32.68 15.84
N ALA A 21 -46.99 -31.35 15.96
CA ALA A 21 -47.62 -30.41 15.03
C ALA A 21 -47.38 -28.94 15.46
N GLU A 22 -47.64 -28.04 14.52
CA GLU A 22 -47.97 -26.61 14.64
C GLU A 22 -46.89 -25.53 14.44
N GLU A 23 -47.27 -24.63 13.55
CA GLU A 23 -46.54 -23.49 12.97
C GLU A 23 -46.44 -22.31 13.95
N ALA A 24 -45.35 -21.54 13.84
CA ALA A 24 -45.37 -20.12 13.45
C ALA A 24 -44.24 -19.28 14.09
N ASN A 25 -43.62 -18.48 13.23
CA ASN A 25 -42.96 -17.18 13.47
C ASN A 25 -41.61 -17.12 14.21
N PHE A 26 -40.53 -16.94 13.43
CA PHE A 26 -39.66 -15.75 13.50
C PHE A 26 -38.74 -15.75 12.26
N ILE A 27 -38.96 -14.81 11.34
CA ILE A 27 -38.05 -14.48 10.22
C ILE A 27 -37.24 -13.27 10.66
N ALA A 28 -35.92 -13.42 10.72
CA ALA A 28 -34.96 -12.32 10.70
C ALA A 28 -34.04 -12.49 9.48
N ASN A 29 -34.00 -11.43 8.67
CA ASN A 29 -33.26 -11.31 7.42
C ASN A 29 -31.74 -11.46 7.63
N GLY A 30 -31.14 -12.35 6.83
CA GLY A 30 -29.70 -12.36 6.52
C GLY A 30 -29.53 -12.74 5.05
N ASP A 31 -28.79 -11.94 4.29
CA ASP A 31 -28.42 -12.23 2.90
C ASP A 31 -27.30 -13.28 2.88
N PHE A 32 -27.63 -14.50 2.43
CA PHE A 32 -26.75 -15.67 2.40
C PHE A 32 -25.98 -15.84 1.07
N SER A 33 -25.96 -14.82 0.20
CA SER A 33 -25.31 -14.88 -1.12
C SER A 33 -23.77 -14.76 -1.11
N LYS A 34 -23.14 -14.65 0.06
CA LYS A 34 -21.69 -14.38 0.20
C LYS A 34 -20.81 -15.57 0.59
N THR A 35 -21.34 -16.79 0.70
CA THR A 35 -20.52 -17.96 0.99
C THR A 35 -20.30 -18.82 -0.25
N ARG A 36 -19.16 -18.58 -0.90
CA ARG A 36 -18.57 -19.53 -1.87
C ARG A 36 -17.37 -20.16 -1.21
N SER A 37 -17.48 -21.36 -0.64
CA SER A 37 -16.28 -22.00 -0.09
C SER A 37 -16.42 -23.48 0.30
N VAL A 38 -17.10 -24.31 -0.50
CA VAL A 38 -16.86 -25.77 -0.44
C VAL A 38 -16.59 -26.30 -1.87
N PRO A 39 -15.53 -27.09 -2.09
CA PRO A 39 -15.18 -27.60 -3.41
C PRO A 39 -16.03 -28.81 -3.81
N GLN A 40 -16.31 -28.97 -5.10
CA GLN A 40 -17.10 -30.12 -5.59
C GLN A 40 -16.48 -31.49 -5.26
N SER A 41 -15.15 -31.58 -5.18
CA SER A 41 -14.43 -32.82 -4.80
C SER A 41 -14.73 -33.28 -3.37
N MET A 42 -15.22 -32.38 -2.51
CA MET A 42 -15.58 -32.65 -1.10
C MET A 42 -17.05 -33.00 -0.90
N LEU A 43 -17.88 -32.94 -1.95
CA LEU A 43 -19.28 -33.34 -1.90
C LEU A 43 -19.41 -34.87 -2.02
N THR A 44 -20.27 -35.48 -1.20
CA THR A 44 -20.68 -36.88 -1.41
C THR A 44 -21.40 -37.02 -2.76
N GLU A 45 -21.47 -38.23 -3.33
CA GLU A 45 -22.17 -38.42 -4.62
C GLU A 45 -23.62 -37.92 -4.58
N LYS A 46 -24.28 -38.07 -3.44
CA LYS A 46 -25.61 -37.53 -3.18
C LYS A 46 -25.63 -35.98 -3.22
N CYS A 47 -24.68 -35.31 -2.55
CA CYS A 47 -24.55 -33.86 -2.60
C CYS A 47 -24.19 -33.31 -4.00
N LYS A 48 -23.43 -34.09 -4.79
CA LYS A 48 -23.10 -33.76 -6.18
C LYS A 48 -24.32 -33.84 -7.09
N ALA A 49 -25.15 -34.87 -6.92
CA ALA A 49 -26.39 -35.06 -7.69
C ALA A 49 -27.42 -33.94 -7.46
N GLU A 50 -27.44 -33.32 -6.28
CA GLU A 50 -28.38 -32.25 -5.92
C GLU A 50 -27.81 -30.82 -6.07
N GLY A 51 -26.64 -30.67 -6.69
CA GLY A 51 -26.05 -29.37 -7.02
C GLY A 51 -25.50 -28.57 -5.83
N GLY A 52 -25.12 -29.24 -4.73
CA GLY A 52 -24.45 -28.59 -3.59
C GLY A 52 -25.35 -27.76 -2.66
N LYS A 53 -26.67 -27.94 -2.72
CA LYS A 53 -27.67 -27.15 -1.96
C LYS A 53 -27.63 -27.27 -0.43
N TRP A 54 -26.80 -28.15 0.14
CA TRP A 54 -26.81 -28.48 1.58
C TRP A 54 -25.81 -27.68 2.45
N LEU A 55 -24.93 -26.83 1.90
CA LEU A 55 -23.70 -26.43 2.60
C LEU A 55 -23.54 -24.97 3.04
N ASP A 56 -24.42 -24.05 2.65
CA ASP A 56 -24.17 -22.61 2.84
C ASP A 56 -24.86 -21.99 4.06
N HIS A 57 -24.71 -22.66 5.21
CA HIS A 57 -25.19 -22.34 6.58
C HIS A 57 -26.45 -23.11 7.03
N TRP A 58 -26.18 -24.33 7.53
CA TRP A 58 -27.05 -25.42 8.01
C TRP A 58 -28.45 -25.08 8.56
N ARG A 59 -29.47 -25.88 8.19
CA ARG A 59 -30.74 -26.09 8.94
C ARG A 59 -31.09 -27.60 9.01
N ALA A 60 -31.56 -28.05 10.17
CA ALA A 60 -31.90 -29.44 10.48
C ALA A 60 -33.39 -29.76 10.24
N VAL A 61 -33.71 -31.03 9.98
CA VAL A 61 -35.02 -31.64 10.24
C VAL A 61 -34.76 -33.02 10.88
N ASP A 62 -35.49 -33.35 11.95
CA ASP A 62 -35.44 -34.62 12.73
C ASP A 62 -34.28 -34.83 13.72
N GLY A 63 -33.88 -33.75 14.40
CA GLY A 63 -33.77 -33.83 15.86
C GLY A 63 -32.49 -34.38 16.48
N LYS A 64 -31.33 -33.80 16.14
CA LYS A 64 -30.34 -33.24 17.12
C LYS A 64 -29.03 -32.79 16.46
N PHE A 65 -28.84 -31.48 16.28
CA PHE A 65 -27.53 -30.84 16.09
C PHE A 65 -27.51 -29.48 16.81
N ARG A 66 -26.40 -29.15 17.48
CA ARG A 66 -26.17 -27.84 18.14
C ARG A 66 -25.03 -27.10 17.44
N VAL A 67 -25.26 -25.83 17.12
CA VAL A 67 -24.22 -24.87 16.76
C VAL A 67 -23.59 -24.35 18.06
N VAL A 68 -22.26 -24.39 18.16
CA VAL A 68 -21.51 -23.52 19.08
C VAL A 68 -20.66 -22.63 18.20
N GLU A 69 -21.18 -21.45 17.88
CA GLU A 69 -20.38 -20.41 17.25
C GLU A 69 -19.52 -19.79 18.36
N GLU A 70 -18.26 -20.17 18.47
CA GLU A 70 -17.32 -19.39 19.26
C GLU A 70 -16.96 -18.13 18.49
N LYS A 71 -16.84 -17.00 19.22
CA LYS A 71 -16.49 -15.64 18.73
C LYS A 71 -15.17 -15.55 17.93
N THR A 72 -14.53 -16.66 17.62
CA THR A 72 -13.26 -16.82 16.89
C THR A 72 -13.44 -17.09 15.39
N GLY A 73 -14.65 -17.38 14.90
CA GLY A 73 -14.94 -17.54 13.46
C GLY A 73 -14.70 -18.95 12.87
N ASN A 74 -14.83 -20.00 13.69
CA ASN A 74 -14.78 -21.41 13.27
C ASN A 74 -16.21 -22.00 13.17
N SER A 75 -16.46 -22.90 12.22
CA SER A 75 -17.80 -23.51 12.00
C SER A 75 -17.73 -25.04 12.06
N LEU A 76 -18.77 -25.70 12.60
CA LEU A 76 -18.91 -27.17 12.72
C LEU A 76 -20.20 -27.65 12.02
N GLY A 77 -20.18 -28.77 11.31
CA GLY A 77 -21.40 -29.44 10.87
C GLY A 77 -21.20 -30.90 10.44
N ILE A 78 -22.27 -31.64 10.18
CA ILE A 78 -22.24 -33.11 10.00
C ILE A 78 -23.06 -33.50 8.76
N ALA A 79 -22.42 -34.14 7.78
CA ALA A 79 -23.07 -34.65 6.56
C ALA A 79 -22.67 -36.12 6.32
N ASP A 80 -23.64 -37.01 6.08
CA ASP A 80 -23.44 -38.44 5.78
C ASP A 80 -22.51 -39.16 6.78
N GLY A 81 -22.74 -38.96 8.09
CA GLY A 81 -21.91 -39.54 9.16
C GLY A 81 -20.51 -38.93 9.29
N THR A 82 -20.18 -37.93 8.46
CA THR A 82 -18.88 -37.24 8.47
C THR A 82 -19.02 -35.86 9.13
N VAL A 83 -18.20 -35.60 10.15
CA VAL A 83 -18.13 -34.28 10.81
C VAL A 83 -17.14 -33.40 10.06
N TRP A 84 -17.56 -32.17 9.75
CA TRP A 84 -16.79 -31.13 9.08
C TRP A 84 -16.55 -29.96 10.02
N GLN A 85 -15.28 -29.57 10.19
CA GLN A 85 -14.92 -28.36 10.94
C GLN A 85 -14.04 -27.44 10.09
N THR A 86 -14.40 -26.15 10.06
CA THR A 86 -13.58 -25.11 9.41
C THR A 86 -12.78 -24.36 10.46
N LEU A 87 -11.45 -24.30 10.27
CA LEU A 87 -10.55 -23.49 11.07
C LEU A 87 -9.95 -22.36 10.25
N LYS A 88 -10.06 -21.13 10.75
CA LYS A 88 -9.39 -19.96 10.16
C LYS A 88 -7.96 -19.89 10.68
N LEU A 89 -6.98 -19.89 9.78
CA LEU A 89 -5.58 -19.73 10.19
C LEU A 89 -5.27 -18.26 10.51
N PRO A 90 -4.48 -17.98 11.57
CA PRO A 90 -3.91 -16.65 11.81
C PRO A 90 -3.08 -16.18 10.61
N ALA A 91 -3.08 -14.87 10.35
CA ALA A 91 -2.35 -14.28 9.21
C ALA A 91 -0.81 -14.49 9.31
N ASP A 92 -0.32 -14.74 10.52
CA ASP A 92 1.08 -14.94 10.91
C ASP A 92 1.48 -16.41 11.10
N ALA A 93 0.62 -17.38 10.80
CA ALA A 93 0.98 -18.80 10.86
C ALA A 93 2.02 -19.14 9.75
N ILE A 94 3.27 -19.36 10.15
CA ILE A 94 4.42 -19.68 9.28
C ILE A 94 5.10 -20.97 9.80
N GLY A 95 5.22 -21.99 8.95
CA GLY A 95 5.92 -23.26 9.26
C GLY A 95 5.01 -24.38 9.75
N TRP A 96 5.59 -25.34 10.48
CA TRP A 96 4.93 -26.52 11.03
C TRP A 96 3.75 -26.15 11.93
N THR A 97 2.52 -26.50 11.54
CA THR A 97 1.35 -26.36 12.40
C THR A 97 0.94 -27.74 12.90
N THR A 98 0.92 -27.89 14.21
CA THR A 98 0.33 -29.09 14.84
C THR A 98 -1.11 -28.79 15.18
N ILE A 99 -2.01 -29.57 14.58
CA ILE A 99 -3.42 -29.58 14.92
C ILE A 99 -3.61 -30.74 15.89
N ARG A 100 -4.10 -30.46 17.09
CA ARG A 100 -4.53 -31.49 18.02
C ARG A 100 -6.03 -31.54 18.00
N PHE A 101 -6.58 -32.74 17.93
CA PHE A 101 -8.00 -32.94 18.06
C PHE A 101 -8.31 -33.93 19.17
N LYS A 102 -9.43 -33.71 19.83
CA LYS A 102 -9.93 -34.52 20.92
C LYS A 102 -11.17 -35.27 20.46
N ALA A 103 -11.14 -36.60 20.53
CA ALA A 103 -12.24 -37.44 20.08
C ALA A 103 -13.03 -38.02 21.28
N LYS A 104 -14.34 -38.24 21.10
CA LYS A 104 -15.23 -38.91 22.05
C LYS A 104 -15.81 -40.17 21.40
N GLY A 105 -15.70 -41.32 22.07
CA GLY A 105 -15.99 -42.66 21.54
C GLY A 105 -14.74 -43.54 21.41
N LYS A 106 -14.91 -44.84 21.14
CA LYS A 106 -13.81 -45.78 20.84
C LYS A 106 -13.95 -46.27 19.40
N GLY A 107 -12.85 -46.29 18.64
CA GLY A 107 -12.87 -46.70 17.23
C GLY A 107 -11.81 -46.02 16.39
N THR A 108 -11.96 -46.08 15.07
CA THR A 108 -11.00 -45.47 14.12
C THR A 108 -11.53 -44.13 13.62
N LEU A 109 -10.71 -43.09 13.79
CA LEU A 109 -10.97 -41.73 13.34
C LEU A 109 -10.16 -41.45 12.07
N SER A 110 -10.81 -41.30 10.92
CA SER A 110 -10.14 -40.85 9.70
C SER A 110 -10.19 -39.33 9.62
N VAL A 111 -9.04 -38.66 9.63
CA VAL A 111 -8.95 -37.20 9.53
C VAL A 111 -8.40 -36.82 8.17
N ARG A 112 -9.17 -36.07 7.39
CA ARG A 112 -8.73 -35.47 6.12
C ARG A 112 -8.66 -33.96 6.24
N ILE A 113 -7.50 -33.40 5.90
CA ILE A 113 -7.23 -31.97 5.90
C ILE A 113 -7.06 -31.50 4.45
N VAL A 114 -7.82 -30.48 4.06
CA VAL A 114 -7.74 -29.88 2.72
C VAL A 114 -7.41 -28.39 2.83
N HIS A 115 -6.37 -27.96 2.11
CA HIS A 115 -5.91 -26.57 2.05
C HIS A 115 -6.45 -25.85 0.81
N TYR A 116 -7.07 -24.70 1.03
CA TYR A 116 -7.67 -23.85 0.00
C TYR A 116 -6.97 -22.50 -0.18
N ASP A 117 -6.70 -22.15 -1.43
CA ASP A 117 -6.21 -20.83 -1.84
C ASP A 117 -7.32 -19.99 -2.45
N ALA A 118 -7.66 -18.88 -1.78
CA ALA A 118 -8.71 -17.95 -2.21
C ALA A 118 -8.38 -17.19 -3.52
N LYS A 119 -7.10 -17.10 -3.94
CA LYS A 119 -6.68 -16.45 -5.19
C LYS A 119 -6.64 -17.41 -6.40
N MET A 120 -6.63 -18.74 -6.20
CA MET A 120 -6.52 -19.75 -7.27
C MET A 120 -7.83 -20.51 -7.58
N LYS A 121 -8.97 -19.80 -7.60
CA LYS A 121 -10.26 -20.33 -8.13
C LYS A 121 -10.68 -21.71 -7.58
N ASN A 122 -10.62 -21.92 -6.26
CA ASN A 122 -11.13 -23.14 -5.62
C ASN A 122 -10.47 -24.48 -6.05
N GLN A 123 -9.20 -24.50 -6.47
CA GLN A 123 -8.48 -25.77 -6.67
C GLN A 123 -7.91 -26.33 -5.35
N GLU A 124 -8.03 -27.64 -5.14
CA GLU A 124 -7.39 -28.35 -4.02
C GLU A 124 -5.87 -28.29 -4.19
N ASN A 125 -5.18 -27.52 -3.35
CA ASN A 125 -3.71 -27.39 -3.45
C ASN A 125 -2.97 -28.53 -2.76
N GLN A 126 -3.51 -29.04 -1.65
CA GLN A 126 -2.92 -30.15 -0.90
C GLN A 126 -3.99 -30.81 -0.03
N THR A 127 -4.07 -32.14 -0.11
CA THR A 127 -4.93 -32.99 0.72
C THR A 127 -4.04 -33.96 1.49
N VAL A 128 -4.19 -34.01 2.81
CA VAL A 128 -3.50 -35.00 3.67
C VAL A 128 -4.53 -35.73 4.51
N SER A 129 -4.52 -37.07 4.45
CA SER A 129 -5.43 -37.92 5.23
C SER A 129 -4.63 -38.83 6.15
N LYS A 130 -5.08 -39.00 7.40
CA LYS A 130 -4.47 -39.93 8.36
C LYS A 130 -5.53 -40.54 9.27
N GLN A 131 -5.37 -41.82 9.57
CA GLN A 131 -6.24 -42.54 10.51
C GLN A 131 -5.62 -42.60 11.90
N PHE A 132 -6.46 -42.52 12.91
CA PHE A 132 -6.08 -42.61 14.32
C PHE A 132 -6.98 -43.62 15.02
N ALA A 133 -6.39 -44.61 15.69
CA ALA A 133 -7.12 -45.44 16.64
C ALA A 133 -7.37 -44.63 17.92
N VAL A 134 -8.64 -44.46 18.30
CA VAL A 134 -9.06 -43.79 19.54
C VAL A 134 -9.36 -44.87 20.56
N ASN A 135 -8.43 -45.06 21.49
CA ASN A 135 -8.45 -46.20 22.42
C ASN A 135 -9.16 -45.86 23.73
N SER A 136 -9.35 -44.56 24.00
CA SER A 136 -10.03 -44.03 25.19
C SER A 136 -10.82 -42.77 24.86
N GLU A 137 -11.94 -42.56 25.55
CA GLU A 137 -12.69 -41.31 25.42
C GLU A 137 -11.81 -40.13 25.82
N ASN A 138 -11.94 -38.99 25.13
CA ASN A 138 -11.24 -37.75 25.42
C ASN A 138 -9.73 -37.75 25.12
N GLU A 139 -9.22 -38.73 24.37
CA GLU A 139 -7.82 -38.78 23.95
C GLU A 139 -7.47 -37.67 22.94
N TRP A 140 -6.36 -36.97 23.18
CA TRP A 140 -5.81 -36.00 22.23
C TRP A 140 -4.93 -36.70 21.21
N LYS A 141 -5.24 -36.49 19.93
CA LYS A 141 -4.45 -37.03 18.82
C LYS A 141 -3.77 -35.88 18.06
N PRO A 142 -2.43 -35.92 17.89
CA PRO A 142 -1.71 -34.92 17.14
C PRO A 142 -1.70 -35.21 15.63
N PHE A 143 -1.87 -34.16 14.83
CA PHE A 143 -1.73 -34.18 13.38
C PHE A 143 -0.88 -33.00 12.95
N SER A 144 0.36 -33.30 12.56
CA SER A 144 1.31 -32.30 12.08
C SER A 144 1.15 -32.13 10.58
N LEU A 145 1.01 -30.89 10.14
CA LEU A 145 1.03 -30.54 8.72
C LEU A 145 2.30 -29.72 8.43
N ASP A 146 3.12 -30.19 7.50
CA ASP A 146 4.20 -29.40 6.92
C ASP A 146 3.67 -28.66 5.70
N TYR A 147 3.64 -27.32 5.76
CA TYR A 147 3.25 -26.50 4.62
C TYR A 147 4.20 -25.31 4.44
N LYS A 148 4.65 -25.11 3.19
CA LYS A 148 5.45 -23.94 2.79
C LYS A 148 4.52 -22.76 2.54
N CYS A 149 4.59 -21.73 3.38
CA CYS A 149 3.60 -20.65 3.34
C CYS A 149 4.07 -19.41 2.55
N VAL A 150 3.17 -18.85 1.74
CA VAL A 150 3.30 -17.54 1.06
C VAL A 150 2.48 -16.48 1.84
N PRO A 151 2.98 -15.25 2.08
CA PRO A 151 2.50 -14.42 3.20
C PRO A 151 1.16 -13.68 3.07
N GLU A 152 0.45 -13.71 1.94
CA GLU A 152 -0.60 -12.70 1.66
C GLU A 152 -2.03 -13.23 1.36
N MET A 153 -2.52 -14.28 2.03
CA MET A 153 -3.80 -14.91 1.64
C MET A 153 -4.72 -15.26 2.81
N THR A 154 -6.04 -15.16 2.61
CA THR A 154 -7.08 -15.62 3.56
C THR A 154 -7.16 -17.14 3.53
N ARG A 155 -6.93 -17.82 4.66
CA ARG A 155 -6.72 -19.28 4.71
C ARG A 155 -7.80 -19.98 5.55
N ARG A 156 -8.34 -21.08 5.03
CA ARG A 156 -9.27 -21.97 5.74
C ARG A 156 -8.78 -23.41 5.65
N LEU A 157 -8.87 -24.12 6.77
CA LEU A 157 -8.58 -25.55 6.88
C LEU A 157 -9.88 -26.31 7.11
N TYR A 158 -10.13 -27.33 6.30
CA TYR A 158 -11.31 -28.18 6.41
C TYR A 158 -10.90 -29.54 6.96
N ILE A 159 -11.51 -29.95 8.07
CA ILE A 159 -11.29 -31.24 8.71
C ILE A 159 -12.51 -32.11 8.46
N ALA A 160 -12.34 -33.20 7.70
CA ALA A 160 -13.36 -34.24 7.56
C ALA A 160 -13.05 -35.38 8.52
N VAL A 161 -14.03 -35.80 9.30
CA VAL A 161 -13.92 -36.93 10.23
C VAL A 161 -14.94 -38.00 9.89
N ASN A 162 -14.45 -39.19 9.55
CA ASN A 162 -15.29 -40.34 9.26
C ASN A 162 -14.94 -41.48 10.22
N GLY A 163 -15.89 -41.83 11.09
CA GLY A 163 -15.74 -42.86 12.11
C GLY A 163 -17.04 -43.00 12.88
N GLY A 164 -17.84 -44.03 12.57
CA GLY A 164 -19.23 -44.20 13.02
C GLY A 164 -19.58 -43.58 14.38
N GLU A 165 -19.04 -44.12 15.48
CA GLU A 165 -19.34 -43.69 16.87
C GLU A 165 -18.32 -42.68 17.46
N VAL A 166 -17.38 -42.16 16.67
CA VAL A 166 -16.28 -41.32 17.16
C VAL A 166 -16.43 -39.89 16.64
N PHE A 167 -16.67 -38.93 17.55
CA PHE A 167 -16.91 -37.52 17.20
C PHE A 167 -15.79 -36.60 17.72
N LEU A 168 -15.49 -35.55 16.96
CA LEU A 168 -14.60 -34.47 17.41
C LEU A 168 -15.28 -33.61 18.47
N SER A 169 -14.60 -33.42 19.59
CA SER A 169 -15.07 -32.64 20.74
C SER A 169 -14.32 -31.32 20.93
N ASP A 170 -13.07 -31.25 20.48
CA ASP A 170 -12.24 -30.03 20.54
C ASP A 170 -11.15 -30.11 19.46
N VAL A 171 -10.78 -28.97 18.89
CA VAL A 171 -9.64 -28.85 17.97
C VAL A 171 -8.82 -27.63 18.36
N ARG A 172 -7.55 -27.87 18.66
CA ARG A 172 -6.59 -26.83 19.04
C ARG A 172 -5.48 -26.76 18.02
N MET A 173 -5.14 -25.53 17.67
CA MET A 173 -4.00 -25.24 16.81
C MET A 173 -2.90 -24.66 17.65
N SER A 174 -1.69 -25.17 17.49
CA SER A 174 -0.49 -24.53 17.98
C SER A 174 0.46 -24.36 16.81
N SER A 175 0.79 -23.11 16.50
CA SER A 175 1.96 -22.79 15.68
C SER A 175 3.20 -22.99 16.55
N SER A 176 4.02 -23.98 16.23
CA SER A 176 5.34 -24.14 16.86
C SER A 176 6.41 -23.68 15.88
N LYS A 177 7.39 -22.91 16.33
CA LYS A 177 8.66 -22.75 15.61
C LYS A 177 9.36 -24.11 15.61
N GLU A 178 9.14 -24.92 14.57
CA GLU A 178 9.70 -26.27 14.46
C GLU A 178 9.26 -27.19 15.63
N PRO A 179 9.23 -28.52 15.51
CA PRO A 179 9.40 -29.35 16.67
C PRO A 179 10.84 -29.12 17.14
N SER A 180 11.04 -28.40 18.25
CA SER A 180 12.23 -28.66 19.05
C SER A 180 12.22 -30.16 19.33
N ALA A 181 13.29 -30.87 18.93
CA ALA A 181 13.63 -32.12 19.59
C ALA A 181 13.46 -31.88 21.11
N LYS A 182 12.72 -32.79 21.78
CA LYS A 182 12.32 -32.66 23.19
C LYS A 182 13.39 -31.97 24.04
N PRO A 183 13.03 -31.03 24.95
CA PRO A 183 13.90 -30.72 26.05
C PRO A 183 14.04 -31.99 26.89
N ALA A 184 15.26 -32.48 27.06
CA ALA A 184 15.54 -33.42 28.11
C ALA A 184 15.36 -32.67 29.44
N GLU A 185 14.21 -32.84 30.09
CA GLU A 185 14.12 -32.61 31.53
C GLU A 185 14.96 -33.70 32.21
N GLY A 186 16.20 -33.35 32.47
CA GLY A 186 16.94 -33.83 33.62
C GLY A 186 17.53 -32.59 34.24
N ALA A 187 17.24 -32.36 35.52
CA ALA A 187 17.95 -31.39 36.32
C ALA A 187 19.45 -31.55 36.06
N ARG A 188 20.08 -30.58 35.38
CA ARG A 188 21.52 -30.40 35.46
C ARG A 188 21.75 -29.38 36.54
N ASP A 189 21.77 -29.93 37.74
CA ASP A 189 22.77 -29.58 38.73
C ASP A 189 24.13 -29.34 38.03
N GLY A 190 24.92 -28.42 38.56
CA GLY A 190 26.15 -27.94 37.92
C GLY A 190 27.06 -29.07 37.43
N SER A 191 27.14 -29.26 36.10
CA SER A 191 28.16 -30.12 35.49
C SER A 191 28.46 -29.72 34.03
N SER A 192 29.64 -29.12 33.85
CA SER A 192 30.49 -29.00 32.65
C SER A 192 29.84 -29.00 31.24
N LEU A 193 29.86 -27.82 30.60
CA LEU A 193 30.02 -27.71 29.14
C LEU A 193 31.50 -27.98 28.80
N SER A 194 31.86 -29.22 28.53
CA SER A 194 33.07 -29.58 27.78
C SER A 194 32.76 -30.67 26.76
N ASP A 195 33.36 -30.50 25.58
CA ASP A 195 33.51 -31.46 24.47
C ASP A 195 32.24 -31.72 23.63
N SER A 196 31.97 -31.05 22.49
CA SER A 196 32.87 -30.76 21.37
C SER A 196 32.39 -29.53 20.58
N ALA A 197 33.00 -28.37 20.79
CA ALA A 197 32.92 -27.28 19.81
C ALA A 197 33.57 -27.73 18.49
N PRO A 198 33.15 -27.23 17.31
CA PRO A 198 33.77 -27.56 16.02
C PRO A 198 35.30 -27.49 16.11
N ALA A 199 36.01 -28.47 15.53
CA ALA A 199 37.47 -28.52 15.56
C ALA A 199 38.14 -27.20 15.08
N ARG A 200 37.45 -26.46 14.21
CA ARG A 200 37.87 -25.17 13.66
C ARG A 200 37.84 -23.98 14.65
N PHE A 201 37.24 -24.11 15.83
CA PHE A 201 37.21 -23.02 16.82
C PHE A 201 38.53 -22.96 17.59
N SER A 202 39.00 -21.75 17.88
CA SER A 202 40.17 -21.56 18.75
C SER A 202 39.84 -21.88 20.22
N ALA A 203 40.85 -21.93 21.08
CA ALA A 203 40.64 -22.11 22.52
C ALA A 203 39.81 -20.94 23.11
N GLU A 204 40.11 -19.72 22.68
CA GLU A 204 39.42 -18.49 23.10
C GLU A 204 37.94 -18.50 22.69
N ALA A 205 37.59 -18.96 21.48
CA ALA A 205 36.19 -19.13 21.10
C ALA A 205 35.45 -20.11 22.02
N ARG A 206 36.11 -21.21 22.43
CA ARG A 206 35.53 -22.17 23.39
C ARG A 206 35.33 -21.55 24.76
N GLU A 207 36.25 -20.70 25.22
CA GLU A 207 36.12 -19.94 26.47
C GLU A 207 34.92 -18.98 26.44
N VAL A 208 34.71 -18.28 25.32
CA VAL A 208 33.53 -17.41 25.14
C VAL A 208 32.25 -18.23 25.25
N LEU A 209 32.15 -19.34 24.52
CA LEU A 209 30.96 -20.21 24.53
C LEU A 209 30.71 -20.84 25.91
N ALA A 210 31.77 -21.08 26.68
CA ALA A 210 31.69 -21.55 28.07
C ALA A 210 31.39 -20.43 29.08
N GLY A 211 31.23 -19.18 28.64
CA GLY A 211 30.98 -18.02 29.50
C GLY A 211 32.20 -17.55 30.32
N LYS A 212 33.40 -18.08 30.04
CA LYS A 212 34.65 -17.72 30.73
C LYS A 212 35.23 -16.40 30.22
N ARG A 213 34.80 -15.96 29.04
CA ARG A 213 35.26 -14.72 28.39
C ARG A 213 34.06 -13.92 27.88
N THR A 214 34.09 -12.60 28.08
CA THR A 214 33.01 -11.68 27.68
C THR A 214 33.23 -10.98 26.35
N GLU A 215 34.44 -11.09 25.78
CA GLU A 215 34.81 -10.54 24.47
C GLU A 215 35.15 -11.66 23.49
N ALA A 216 34.65 -11.56 22.26
CA ALA A 216 34.85 -12.51 21.19
C ALA A 216 35.50 -11.83 19.98
N LYS A 217 36.55 -12.40 19.38
CA LYS A 217 36.93 -12.04 18.01
C LYS A 217 36.25 -12.99 17.02
N ALA A 218 35.73 -12.46 15.93
CA ALA A 218 35.00 -13.27 14.95
C ALA A 218 35.89 -14.34 14.31
N SER A 219 37.18 -14.04 14.08
CA SER A 219 38.11 -15.00 13.46
C SER A 219 38.34 -16.26 14.29
N TRP A 220 38.15 -16.20 15.61
CA TRP A 220 38.26 -17.35 16.52
C TRP A 220 37.23 -18.45 16.23
N PHE A 221 36.15 -18.12 15.51
CA PHE A 221 35.08 -19.06 15.14
C PHE A 221 35.31 -19.71 13.77
N GLY A 222 36.55 -19.66 13.25
CA GLY A 222 36.97 -20.37 12.04
C GLY A 222 36.73 -19.59 10.76
N PHE A 223 37.34 -18.40 10.65
CA PHE A 223 37.30 -17.57 9.43
C PHE A 223 37.68 -18.36 8.17
N ASP A 224 36.89 -18.19 7.11
CA ASP A 224 37.16 -18.70 5.75
C ASP A 224 37.04 -17.53 4.76
N PRO A 225 38.11 -17.18 4.02
CA PRO A 225 38.09 -16.06 3.08
C PRO A 225 37.13 -16.26 1.89
N ASN A 226 36.66 -17.49 1.63
CA ASN A 226 35.68 -17.77 0.56
C ASN A 226 34.23 -17.77 1.04
N ASP A 227 34.01 -18.00 2.34
CA ASP A 227 32.69 -18.01 2.99
C ASP A 227 32.81 -17.90 4.52
N ALA A 228 32.91 -16.68 5.03
CA ALA A 228 33.04 -16.42 6.45
C ALA A 228 31.69 -16.41 7.19
N THR A 229 30.58 -16.77 6.52
CA THR A 229 29.22 -16.64 7.04
C THR A 229 29.04 -17.32 8.40
N ASP A 230 29.44 -18.58 8.51
CA ASP A 230 29.20 -19.36 9.73
C ASP A 230 30.10 -18.91 10.89
N ALA A 231 31.33 -18.49 10.58
CA ALA A 231 32.24 -17.94 11.59
C ALA A 231 31.71 -16.62 12.15
N PHE A 232 31.29 -15.71 11.27
CA PHE A 232 30.70 -14.44 11.67
C PHE A 232 29.41 -14.67 12.47
N GLN A 233 28.50 -15.53 11.99
CA GLN A 233 27.25 -15.81 12.68
C GLN A 233 27.50 -16.45 14.05
N ALA A 234 28.45 -17.39 14.17
CA ALA A 234 28.80 -18.00 15.45
C ALA A 234 29.35 -16.97 16.45
N ALA A 235 30.10 -15.98 15.99
CA ALA A 235 30.58 -14.89 16.84
C ALA A 235 29.42 -14.03 17.38
N LEU A 236 28.41 -13.74 16.55
CA LEU A 236 27.18 -13.05 16.99
C LEU A 236 26.39 -13.92 17.99
N ASP A 237 26.18 -15.20 17.64
CA ASP A 237 25.41 -16.16 18.45
C ASP A 237 26.08 -16.50 19.79
N SER A 238 27.36 -16.18 19.95
CA SER A 238 28.13 -16.40 21.18
C SER A 238 27.58 -15.66 22.40
N LYS A 239 26.77 -14.60 22.18
CA LYS A 239 26.26 -13.69 23.22
C LYS A 239 27.34 -13.03 24.07
N ALA A 240 28.59 -12.98 23.57
CA ALA A 240 29.62 -12.16 24.17
C ALA A 240 29.13 -10.71 24.29
N LYS A 241 29.47 -10.03 25.38
CA LYS A 241 29.10 -8.61 25.59
C LYS A 241 29.69 -7.73 24.48
N LYS A 242 30.89 -8.07 24.02
CA LYS A 242 31.58 -7.41 22.93
C LYS A 242 32.02 -8.43 21.88
N VAL A 243 31.69 -8.19 20.62
CA VAL A 243 32.14 -8.99 19.48
C VAL A 243 32.97 -8.09 18.57
N VAL A 244 34.25 -8.42 18.41
CA VAL A 244 35.15 -7.74 17.49
C VAL A 244 35.15 -8.48 16.17
N ILE A 245 34.67 -7.83 15.11
CA ILE A 245 34.88 -8.25 13.74
C ILE A 245 36.27 -7.75 13.36
N ASP A 246 37.25 -8.63 13.52
CA ASP A 246 38.65 -8.31 13.28
C ASP A 246 38.98 -8.27 11.78
N ASN A 247 40.10 -7.62 11.42
CA ASN A 247 40.56 -7.54 10.04
C ASN A 247 41.56 -8.68 9.73
N PRO A 248 41.13 -9.76 9.05
CA PRO A 248 42.02 -10.89 8.73
C PRO A 248 42.91 -10.62 7.50
N GLY A 249 42.96 -9.38 6.99
CA GLY A 249 43.68 -9.01 5.76
C GLY A 249 42.90 -9.28 4.47
N SER A 250 41.64 -9.74 4.56
CA SER A 250 40.74 -9.96 3.42
C SER A 250 39.27 -9.71 3.81
N PRO A 251 38.36 -9.51 2.85
CA PRO A 251 36.95 -9.28 3.17
C PRO A 251 36.29 -10.47 3.89
N TRP A 252 35.34 -10.17 4.78
CA TRP A 252 34.38 -11.14 5.31
C TRP A 252 33.33 -11.42 4.23
N ILE A 253 33.49 -12.51 3.49
CA ILE A 253 32.55 -12.93 2.43
C ILE A 253 31.34 -13.65 3.06
N ILE A 254 30.14 -13.09 2.88
CA ILE A 254 28.90 -13.55 3.53
C ILE A 254 27.91 -14.06 2.49
N ALA A 255 27.41 -15.29 2.61
CA ALA A 255 26.53 -15.92 1.63
C ALA A 255 25.02 -15.75 1.89
N ARG A 256 24.63 -15.39 3.13
CA ARG A 256 23.25 -15.27 3.60
C ARG A 256 23.13 -14.21 4.71
N PRO A 257 21.91 -13.70 5.00
CA PRO A 257 21.71 -12.71 6.06
C PRO A 257 22.32 -13.11 7.39
N LEU A 258 23.05 -12.19 8.01
CA LEU A 258 23.57 -12.29 9.39
C LEU A 258 22.52 -11.77 10.35
N ARG A 259 22.23 -12.54 11.40
CA ARG A 259 21.23 -12.20 12.42
C ARG A 259 21.92 -11.82 13.70
N PHE A 260 21.55 -10.67 14.24
CA PHE A 260 22.10 -10.15 15.48
C PHE A 260 21.25 -10.60 16.67
N VAL A 261 21.86 -10.62 17.86
CA VAL A 261 21.18 -10.87 19.12
C VAL A 261 21.27 -9.64 20.03
N SER A 262 20.43 -9.58 21.04
CA SER A 262 20.33 -8.42 21.95
C SER A 262 21.54 -8.31 22.89
N ASN A 263 21.77 -7.11 23.44
CA ASN A 263 22.75 -6.81 24.49
C ASN A 263 24.22 -7.01 24.06
N GLN A 264 24.59 -6.53 22.88
CA GLN A 264 25.96 -6.67 22.35
C GLN A 264 26.50 -5.35 21.78
N GLU A 265 27.78 -5.09 22.05
CA GLU A 265 28.60 -4.18 21.26
C GLU A 265 29.31 -4.98 20.16
N ILE A 266 29.10 -4.61 18.91
CA ILE A 266 29.76 -5.20 17.74
C ILE A 266 30.73 -4.16 17.18
N VAL A 267 32.03 -4.44 17.28
CA VAL A 267 33.10 -3.54 16.88
C VAL A 267 33.74 -4.05 15.60
N PHE A 268 33.65 -3.29 14.52
CA PHE A 268 34.34 -3.57 13.26
C PHE A 268 35.69 -2.88 13.28
N GLN A 269 36.79 -3.62 13.23
CA GLN A 269 38.13 -3.04 13.21
C GLN A 269 38.39 -2.21 11.94
N ASP A 270 39.41 -1.36 12.00
CA ASP A 270 39.83 -0.56 10.85
C ASP A 270 40.18 -1.42 9.63
N GLY A 271 39.74 -0.94 8.46
CA GLY A 271 39.91 -1.60 7.17
C GLY A 271 39.00 -2.81 6.93
N VAL A 272 38.14 -3.19 7.87
CA VAL A 272 37.20 -4.30 7.68
C VAL A 272 36.26 -4.02 6.50
N THR A 273 36.17 -4.99 5.60
CA THR A 273 35.14 -5.05 4.57
C THR A 273 34.27 -6.29 4.80
N VAL A 274 32.96 -6.11 4.95
CA VAL A 274 31.97 -7.20 4.92
C VAL A 274 31.25 -7.15 3.59
N GLN A 275 31.29 -8.24 2.83
CA GLN A 275 30.82 -8.26 1.45
C GLN A 275 29.91 -9.45 1.18
N SER A 276 28.79 -9.22 0.49
CA SER A 276 27.96 -10.32 0.01
C SER A 276 28.71 -11.21 -0.97
N LYS A 277 28.59 -12.53 -0.82
CA LYS A 277 29.11 -13.53 -1.74
C LYS A 277 28.38 -13.47 -3.09
N PRO A 278 29.09 -13.49 -4.23
CA PRO A 278 28.47 -13.64 -5.55
C PRO A 278 27.54 -14.86 -5.59
N GLY A 279 26.36 -14.70 -6.18
CA GLY A 279 25.31 -15.72 -6.22
C GLY A 279 24.54 -15.92 -4.92
N GLY A 280 24.89 -15.20 -3.85
CA GLY A 280 24.21 -15.16 -2.55
C GLY A 280 22.92 -14.31 -2.56
N PHE A 281 22.27 -14.19 -1.40
CA PHE A 281 21.09 -13.34 -1.17
C PHE A 281 20.00 -13.52 -2.25
N ARG A 282 19.65 -14.79 -2.51
CA ARG A 282 18.71 -15.15 -3.58
C ARG A 282 17.26 -14.80 -3.23
N LYS A 283 16.88 -14.85 -1.96
CA LYS A 283 15.49 -14.57 -1.58
C LYS A 283 15.24 -13.07 -1.67
N ILE A 284 14.00 -12.74 -2.01
CA ILE A 284 13.52 -11.36 -2.01
C ILE A 284 13.48 -10.91 -0.54
N GLY A 285 13.98 -9.70 -0.27
CA GLY A 285 13.98 -9.14 1.07
C GLY A 285 15.18 -9.51 1.94
N ASP A 286 16.09 -10.37 1.47
CA ASP A 286 17.28 -10.76 2.24
C ASP A 286 18.23 -9.55 2.42
N PRO A 287 18.48 -9.08 3.66
CA PRO A 287 19.47 -8.05 3.91
C PRO A 287 20.85 -8.66 4.24
N LEU A 288 21.95 -7.89 4.14
CA LEU A 288 23.25 -8.34 4.66
C LEU A 288 23.19 -8.54 6.19
N PHE A 289 22.66 -7.54 6.89
CA PHE A 289 22.49 -7.52 8.35
C PHE A 289 21.01 -7.41 8.73
N GLN A 290 20.55 -8.29 9.63
CA GLN A 290 19.19 -8.31 10.14
C GLN A 290 19.18 -8.13 11.67
N LEU A 291 18.72 -6.95 12.11
CA LEU A 291 18.39 -6.64 13.50
C LEU A 291 16.87 -6.65 13.63
N ARG A 292 16.31 -7.81 13.96
CA ARG A 292 14.86 -7.98 14.10
C ARG A 292 14.49 -8.41 15.50
N GLU A 293 13.58 -7.66 16.13
CA GLU A 293 13.09 -7.98 17.47
C GLU A 293 14.24 -8.09 18.50
N VAL A 294 15.21 -7.17 18.39
CA VAL A 294 16.38 -7.09 19.28
C VAL A 294 16.45 -5.76 20.02
N SER A 295 17.17 -5.77 21.13
CA SER A 295 17.34 -4.64 22.02
C SER A 295 18.80 -4.43 22.39
N SER A 296 19.22 -3.17 22.56
CA SER A 296 20.54 -2.81 23.09
C SER A 296 21.68 -3.40 22.26
N VAL A 297 21.72 -3.05 20.97
CA VAL A 297 22.77 -3.49 20.02
C VAL A 297 23.51 -2.28 19.49
N GLN A 298 24.83 -2.29 19.58
CA GLN A 298 25.68 -1.25 19.03
C GLN A 298 26.52 -1.82 17.89
N LEU A 299 26.50 -1.18 16.73
CA LEU A 299 27.38 -1.48 15.59
C LEU A 299 28.35 -0.33 15.43
N ARG A 300 29.61 -0.51 15.81
CA ARG A 300 30.62 0.55 15.82
C ARG A 300 31.78 0.21 14.89
N GLY A 301 32.03 1.05 13.90
CA GLY A 301 33.20 0.95 13.05
C GLY A 301 34.40 1.72 13.58
N GLU A 302 35.58 1.13 13.52
CA GLU A 302 36.87 1.77 13.74
C GLU A 302 37.46 2.17 12.39
N GLY A 303 37.93 3.41 12.25
CA GLY A 303 38.51 3.88 10.98
C GLY A 303 37.58 3.72 9.77
N LYS A 304 38.03 2.99 8.74
CA LYS A 304 37.34 2.81 7.45
C LYS A 304 36.70 1.43 7.34
N VAL A 305 35.44 1.35 7.77
CA VAL A 305 34.63 0.12 7.68
C VAL A 305 33.64 0.20 6.51
N ARG A 306 33.59 -0.87 5.70
CA ARG A 306 32.65 -0.99 4.58
C ARG A 306 31.81 -2.25 4.69
N CYS A 307 30.51 -2.12 4.54
CA CYS A 307 29.55 -3.20 4.47
C CYS A 307 28.82 -3.07 3.13
N MET A 308 29.01 -4.03 2.24
CA MET A 308 28.60 -3.88 0.85
C MET A 308 27.93 -5.12 0.28
N MET A 309 27.06 -4.91 -0.70
CA MET A 309 26.46 -5.99 -1.48
C MET A 309 26.82 -5.90 -2.97
N ASP A 310 26.41 -6.90 -3.74
CA ASP A 310 26.61 -6.95 -5.19
C ASP A 310 25.39 -6.40 -5.95
N LYS A 311 25.21 -5.07 -5.90
CA LYS A 311 24.18 -4.35 -6.65
C LYS A 311 24.10 -4.78 -8.12
N ASP A 312 25.25 -4.85 -8.81
CA ASP A 312 25.29 -5.12 -10.24
C ASP A 312 24.76 -6.54 -10.56
N GLU A 313 25.04 -7.52 -9.69
CA GLU A 313 24.45 -8.85 -9.82
C GLU A 313 22.92 -8.79 -9.70
N TYR A 314 22.39 -8.06 -8.73
CA TYR A 314 20.94 -7.97 -8.50
C TYR A 314 20.22 -7.22 -9.62
N GLU A 315 20.83 -6.18 -10.18
CA GLU A 315 20.30 -5.44 -11.33
C GLU A 315 20.15 -6.32 -12.59
N LYS A 316 21.05 -7.29 -12.78
CA LYS A 316 21.01 -8.23 -13.91
C LYS A 316 19.91 -9.29 -13.78
N ARG A 317 19.34 -9.50 -12.59
CA ARG A 317 18.30 -10.51 -12.38
C ARG A 317 16.99 -10.06 -13.03
N LYS A 318 16.37 -10.93 -13.83
CA LYS A 318 15.06 -10.68 -14.46
C LYS A 318 13.95 -10.75 -13.40
N GLY A 319 13.25 -9.64 -13.15
CA GLY A 319 12.10 -9.57 -12.24
C GLY A 319 11.53 -8.15 -12.14
N PRO A 320 10.37 -7.93 -11.50
CA PRO A 320 9.87 -6.59 -11.24
C PRO A 320 10.88 -5.78 -10.42
N LYS A 321 11.19 -4.55 -10.83
CA LYS A 321 12.20 -3.70 -10.15
C LYS A 321 11.91 -3.49 -8.66
N GLU A 322 10.63 -3.39 -8.30
CA GLU A 322 10.16 -3.28 -6.91
C GLU A 322 10.55 -4.50 -6.06
N VAL A 323 10.51 -5.69 -6.66
CA VAL A 323 10.88 -6.97 -6.03
C VAL A 323 12.40 -7.11 -5.94
N MET A 324 13.15 -6.46 -6.83
CA MET A 324 14.62 -6.42 -6.78
C MET A 324 15.11 -5.49 -5.66
N GLY A 325 14.39 -4.41 -5.42
CA GLY A 325 14.71 -3.32 -4.50
C GLY A 325 14.61 -3.59 -2.99
N ALA A 326 14.43 -4.85 -2.56
CA ALA A 326 14.25 -5.21 -1.15
C ALA A 326 15.52 -5.80 -0.49
N ARG A 327 16.68 -5.76 -1.17
CA ARG A 327 17.95 -6.30 -0.65
C ARG A 327 18.77 -5.20 0.01
N HIS A 328 18.46 -4.93 1.28
CA HIS A 328 19.08 -3.85 2.03
C HIS A 328 20.44 -4.27 2.61
N VAL A 329 21.35 -3.33 2.87
CA VAL A 329 22.55 -3.72 3.63
C VAL A 329 22.18 -3.94 5.09
N LEU A 330 21.51 -2.98 5.72
CA LEU A 330 21.08 -3.06 7.11
C LEU A 330 19.55 -2.98 7.21
N ASN A 331 18.94 -3.97 7.88
CA ASN A 331 17.52 -3.97 8.20
C ASN A 331 17.32 -3.99 9.72
N ILE A 332 16.71 -2.92 10.25
CA ILE A 332 16.28 -2.76 11.63
C ILE A 332 14.75 -2.82 11.67
N SER A 333 14.19 -3.82 12.34
CA SER A 333 12.73 -4.01 12.42
C SER A 333 12.27 -4.46 13.79
N ARG A 334 11.27 -3.74 14.34
CA ARG A 334 10.70 -4.03 15.67
C ARG A 334 11.77 -4.09 16.77
N SER A 335 12.81 -3.27 16.65
CA SER A 335 13.97 -3.28 17.54
C SER A 335 14.02 -2.00 18.36
N ASN A 336 14.73 -2.03 19.49
CA ASN A 336 14.88 -0.85 20.33
C ASN A 336 16.31 -0.63 20.83
N ASN A 337 16.69 0.62 21.10
CA ASN A 337 18.02 0.98 21.60
C ASN A 337 19.13 0.39 20.71
N ILE A 338 19.22 0.90 19.49
CA ILE A 338 20.19 0.45 18.49
C ILE A 338 21.07 1.63 18.08
N SER A 339 22.39 1.48 18.15
CA SER A 339 23.32 2.46 17.57
C SER A 339 24.10 1.88 16.40
N VAL A 340 24.32 2.70 15.38
CA VAL A 340 25.08 2.37 14.18
C VAL A 340 26.01 3.54 13.88
N GLU A 341 27.31 3.31 14.01
CA GLU A 341 28.28 4.38 14.07
C GLU A 341 29.49 4.10 13.17
N ASN A 342 29.86 5.07 12.33
CA ASN A 342 31.09 5.04 11.52
C ASN A 342 31.21 3.81 10.59
N ILE A 343 30.15 3.52 9.83
CA ILE A 343 30.12 2.42 8.86
C ILE A 343 29.65 2.94 7.50
N SER A 344 30.29 2.50 6.41
CA SER A 344 29.79 2.74 5.06
C SER A 344 28.89 1.57 4.60
N PHE A 345 27.66 1.88 4.18
CA PHE A 345 26.71 0.94 3.61
C PHE A 345 26.60 1.17 2.10
N GLU A 346 27.11 0.22 1.32
CA GLU A 346 27.38 0.45 -0.09
C GLU A 346 26.70 -0.60 -0.99
N ARG A 347 26.30 -0.16 -2.18
CA ARG A 347 25.94 -1.07 -3.29
C ARG A 347 24.88 -2.11 -2.90
N ALA A 348 23.89 -1.70 -2.12
CA ALA A 348 22.70 -2.49 -1.84
C ALA A 348 21.92 -2.80 -3.13
N GLY A 349 21.30 -3.98 -3.20
CA GLY A 349 20.26 -4.26 -4.20
C GLY A 349 18.94 -3.53 -3.93
N GLY A 350 18.78 -2.98 -2.73
CA GLY A 350 17.69 -2.10 -2.29
C GLY A 350 18.24 -0.83 -1.66
N ASP A 351 17.92 -0.62 -0.38
CA ASP A 351 18.34 0.55 0.40
C ASP A 351 19.60 0.26 1.22
N GLY A 352 20.39 1.28 1.54
CA GLY A 352 21.51 1.13 2.48
C GLY A 352 21.01 0.68 3.86
N ILE A 353 20.08 1.43 4.44
CA ILE A 353 19.45 1.16 5.72
C ILE A 353 17.92 1.10 5.57
N TYR A 354 17.27 0.15 6.23
CA TYR A 354 15.82 0.02 6.27
C TYR A 354 15.34 -0.06 7.73
N ILE A 355 14.52 0.89 8.18
CA ILE A 355 13.99 0.98 9.54
C ILE A 355 12.47 0.82 9.52
N SER A 356 11.93 -0.12 10.30
CA SER A 356 10.48 -0.43 10.26
C SER A 356 9.93 -0.99 11.56
N GLY A 357 8.61 -1.24 11.57
CA GLY A 357 7.95 -2.01 12.64
C GLY A 357 7.86 -1.29 13.98
N GLY A 358 7.82 0.04 13.98
CA GLY A 358 7.79 0.84 15.21
C GLY A 358 9.08 0.73 16.01
N SER A 359 10.23 0.62 15.32
CA SER A 359 11.52 0.57 16.00
C SER A 359 11.76 1.88 16.76
N LYS A 360 12.36 1.77 17.95
CA LYS A 360 12.43 2.89 18.89
C LYS A 360 13.86 3.14 19.36
N ASP A 361 14.24 4.40 19.58
CA ASP A 361 15.55 4.75 20.14
C ASP A 361 16.68 4.21 19.26
N ILE A 362 16.78 4.80 18.06
CA ILE A 362 17.73 4.37 17.03
C ILE A 362 18.68 5.53 16.72
N LEU A 363 19.99 5.28 16.83
CA LEU A 363 21.05 6.21 16.45
C LEU A 363 21.76 5.72 15.17
N VAL A 364 21.86 6.60 14.18
CA VAL A 364 22.69 6.45 12.98
C VAL A 364 23.65 7.64 12.94
N ASP A 365 24.94 7.41 13.17
CA ASP A 365 25.95 8.47 13.29
C ASP A 365 27.16 8.19 12.40
N LYS A 366 27.68 9.22 11.72
CA LYS A 366 28.88 9.13 10.86
C LYS A 366 28.80 8.01 9.81
N VAL A 367 27.60 7.73 9.29
CA VAL A 367 27.39 6.70 8.28
C VAL A 367 27.51 7.29 6.88
N VAL A 368 28.01 6.49 5.94
CA VAL A 368 27.97 6.81 4.51
C VAL A 368 27.11 5.78 3.80
N CYS A 369 25.99 6.19 3.22
CA CYS A 369 25.21 5.36 2.31
C CYS A 369 25.49 5.79 0.87
N THR A 370 26.06 4.90 0.05
CA THR A 370 26.47 5.27 -1.31
C THR A 370 26.25 4.18 -2.35
N ASP A 371 25.89 4.60 -3.56
CA ASP A 371 25.68 3.73 -4.73
C ASP A 371 24.64 2.61 -4.50
N ASN A 372 23.64 2.86 -3.66
CA ASN A 372 22.55 1.90 -3.43
C ASN A 372 21.55 1.92 -4.60
N TYR A 373 20.80 0.84 -4.78
CA TYR A 373 19.86 0.71 -5.90
C TYR A 373 18.65 1.65 -5.76
N ARG A 374 18.15 1.83 -4.53
CA ARG A 374 16.96 2.64 -4.23
C ARG A 374 17.25 3.85 -3.36
N LEU A 375 17.47 3.67 -2.07
CA LEU A 375 17.69 4.77 -1.14
C LEU A 375 19.00 4.62 -0.38
N GLY A 376 19.48 5.74 0.14
CA GLY A 376 20.42 5.70 1.25
C GLY A 376 19.79 5.07 2.48
N MET A 377 18.59 5.52 2.87
CA MET A 377 17.82 4.94 3.97
C MET A 377 16.31 5.07 3.78
N ALA A 378 15.56 4.03 4.14
CA ALA A 378 14.10 4.05 4.22
C ALA A 378 13.64 3.96 5.68
N VAL A 379 12.74 4.85 6.09
CA VAL A 379 12.15 4.91 7.43
C VAL A 379 10.64 4.73 7.29
N ILE A 380 10.18 3.50 7.51
CA ILE A 380 8.76 3.14 7.42
C ILE A 380 8.03 3.45 8.72
N SER A 381 8.65 3.13 9.85
CA SER A 381 8.09 3.44 11.16
C SER A 381 9.16 3.49 12.24
N ALA A 382 9.28 4.64 12.89
CA ALA A 382 10.21 4.89 13.98
C ALA A 382 9.66 5.86 15.04
N GLU A 383 10.16 5.70 16.27
CA GLU A 383 9.98 6.61 17.39
C GLU A 383 11.36 6.90 18.00
N ASP A 384 11.72 8.15 18.26
CA ASP A 384 13.04 8.50 18.81
C ASP A 384 14.21 8.06 17.88
N LEU A 385 14.17 8.48 16.61
CA LEU A 385 15.24 8.22 15.63
C LEU A 385 16.17 9.43 15.54
N THR A 386 17.47 9.23 15.70
CA THR A 386 18.49 10.25 15.42
C THR A 386 19.41 9.79 14.30
N VAL A 387 19.52 10.60 13.26
CA VAL A 387 20.47 10.44 12.16
C VAL A 387 21.35 11.67 12.14
N ARG A 388 22.67 11.52 12.27
CA ARG A 388 23.55 12.68 12.27
C ARG A 388 24.91 12.45 11.64
N ASN A 389 25.58 13.53 11.25
CA ASN A 389 26.95 13.53 10.71
C ASN A 389 27.14 12.57 9.52
N SER A 390 26.07 12.31 8.76
CA SER A 390 26.01 11.20 7.79
C SER A 390 25.87 11.71 6.35
N VAL A 391 26.28 10.88 5.38
CA VAL A 391 26.28 11.21 3.95
C VAL A 391 25.44 10.21 3.17
N PHE A 392 24.54 10.71 2.33
CA PHE A 392 23.65 9.91 1.48
C PHE A 392 23.81 10.35 0.02
N ARG A 393 24.38 9.48 -0.82
CA ARG A 393 24.74 9.88 -2.20
C ARG A 393 24.72 8.79 -3.25
N ASN A 394 24.66 9.21 -4.50
CA ASN A 394 24.84 8.35 -5.68
C ASN A 394 23.83 7.19 -5.80
N SER A 395 22.68 7.27 -5.13
CA SER A 395 21.61 6.28 -5.29
C SER A 395 21.12 6.28 -6.75
N ARG A 396 21.04 5.10 -7.38
CA ARG A 396 20.58 4.96 -8.78
C ARG A 396 20.09 3.54 -9.07
N GLY A 397 19.06 3.42 -9.90
CA GLY A 397 18.62 2.16 -10.51
C GLY A 397 17.13 1.86 -10.39
N GLY A 398 16.57 2.05 -9.19
CA GLY A 398 15.13 1.86 -8.90
C GLY A 398 14.56 2.96 -8.01
N GLN A 399 13.40 3.50 -8.37
CA GLN A 399 12.74 4.57 -7.60
C GLN A 399 12.60 4.18 -6.11
N PRO A 400 12.81 5.11 -5.17
CA PRO A 400 12.94 6.56 -5.37
C PRO A 400 14.33 7.12 -5.75
N GLU A 401 15.39 6.30 -5.78
CA GLU A 401 16.76 6.73 -6.16
C GLU A 401 17.33 7.90 -5.33
N GLY A 402 16.91 8.05 -4.07
CA GLY A 402 17.17 9.23 -3.24
C GLY A 402 18.06 9.00 -2.01
N GLY A 403 18.10 10.00 -1.13
CA GLY A 403 18.79 9.93 0.16
C GLY A 403 17.98 9.19 1.22
N ILE A 404 17.11 9.89 1.94
CA ILE A 404 16.21 9.30 2.95
C ILE A 404 14.75 9.32 2.45
N ASP A 405 13.97 8.28 2.73
CA ASP A 405 12.53 8.29 2.57
C ASP A 405 11.79 7.97 3.86
N PHE A 406 11.03 8.94 4.37
CA PHE A 406 10.09 8.75 5.47
C PHE A 406 8.72 8.35 4.87
N GLU A 407 8.52 7.05 4.65
CA GLU A 407 7.38 6.48 3.91
C GLU A 407 6.66 5.40 4.73
N PRO A 408 5.79 5.77 5.67
CA PRO A 408 4.88 4.82 6.28
C PRO A 408 4.01 4.15 5.21
N ASN A 409 3.87 2.85 5.32
CA ASN A 409 3.03 2.01 4.49
C ASN A 409 1.60 1.90 5.03
N ARG A 410 1.39 2.10 6.34
CA ARG A 410 0.12 1.81 7.01
C ARG A 410 -0.31 2.92 7.98
N PRO A 411 -1.63 3.08 8.20
CA PRO A 411 -2.17 4.11 9.08
C PRO A 411 -1.96 3.85 10.57
N ASN A 412 -1.27 2.79 10.97
CA ASN A 412 -0.93 2.49 12.37
C ASN A 412 0.58 2.58 12.65
N GLU A 413 1.36 3.01 11.67
CA GLU A 413 2.79 3.27 11.81
C GLU A 413 3.03 4.67 12.40
N LYS A 414 4.29 4.96 12.73
CA LYS A 414 4.68 6.16 13.46
C LYS A 414 5.93 6.80 12.87
N LEU A 415 5.97 8.12 12.89
CA LEU A 415 7.14 8.96 12.62
C LEU A 415 7.22 10.04 13.71
N VAL A 416 7.69 9.64 14.88
CA VAL A 416 7.63 10.47 16.10
C VAL A 416 9.04 10.74 16.59
N ASN A 417 9.36 12.01 16.86
CA ASN A 417 10.65 12.44 17.35
C ASN A 417 11.84 11.93 16.49
N CYS A 418 11.77 12.20 15.19
CA CYS A 418 12.85 11.86 14.25
C CYS A 418 13.72 13.10 14.00
N LEU A 419 15.02 13.03 14.29
CA LEU A 419 16.01 14.06 14.02
C LEU A 419 16.96 13.62 12.91
N VAL A 420 17.17 14.49 11.92
CA VAL A 420 18.25 14.40 10.93
C VAL A 420 19.11 15.65 11.05
N GLU A 421 20.36 15.52 11.48
CA GLU A 421 21.21 16.67 11.81
C GLU A 421 22.60 16.60 11.17
N ASN A 422 23.10 17.70 10.62
CA ASN A 422 24.46 17.78 10.07
C ASN A 422 24.75 16.69 9.02
N CYS A 423 23.78 16.45 8.11
CA CYS A 423 23.89 15.46 7.05
C CYS A 423 24.08 16.10 5.67
N VAL A 424 24.67 15.33 4.75
CA VAL A 424 24.87 15.73 3.35
C VAL A 424 24.11 14.79 2.42
N PHE A 425 23.30 15.37 1.55
CA PHE A 425 22.52 14.69 0.53
C PHE A 425 22.97 15.15 -0.84
N GLU A 426 23.66 14.28 -1.58
CA GLU A 426 24.28 14.71 -2.84
C GLU A 426 24.25 13.70 -3.98
N ASN A 427 24.26 14.24 -5.21
CA ASN A 427 24.45 13.45 -6.43
C ASN A 427 23.39 12.34 -6.60
N ASN A 428 22.13 12.65 -6.30
CA ASN A 428 20.98 11.79 -6.57
C ASN A 428 20.12 12.41 -7.69
N PRO A 429 20.58 12.46 -8.95
CA PRO A 429 19.99 13.32 -9.99
C PRO A 429 18.56 12.92 -10.42
N ARG A 430 18.11 11.71 -10.07
CA ARG A 430 16.75 11.20 -10.34
C ARG A 430 15.90 11.00 -9.09
N GLY A 431 16.49 11.21 -7.91
CA GLY A 431 15.83 11.05 -6.62
C GLY A 431 15.92 12.31 -5.77
N ASN A 432 15.17 12.33 -4.68
CA ASN A 432 15.14 13.48 -3.79
C ASN A 432 16.20 13.32 -2.69
N GLY A 433 16.71 14.44 -2.16
CA GLY A 433 17.57 14.40 -0.98
C GLY A 433 16.84 13.72 0.18
N ILE A 434 15.67 14.25 0.55
CA ILE A 434 14.74 13.59 1.47
C ILE A 434 13.31 13.59 0.90
N ASN A 435 12.66 12.43 0.98
CA ASN A 435 11.21 12.29 0.82
C ASN A 435 10.54 12.29 2.21
N LEU A 436 9.51 13.12 2.37
CA LEU A 436 8.70 13.25 3.58
C LEU A 436 7.26 12.88 3.21
N SER A 437 6.92 11.60 3.36
CA SER A 437 5.69 11.00 2.80
C SER A 437 4.77 10.42 3.89
N PRO A 438 4.34 11.19 4.91
CA PRO A 438 3.42 10.69 5.93
C PRO A 438 1.99 10.45 5.40
N ASN A 439 1.73 10.61 4.10
CA ASN A 439 0.41 10.57 3.47
C ASN A 439 -0.41 9.28 3.68
N ASN A 440 0.19 8.19 4.14
CA ASN A 440 -0.50 6.95 4.48
C ASN A 440 -0.87 6.83 5.97
N LEU A 441 -0.39 7.75 6.80
CA LEU A 441 -0.84 7.92 8.18
C LEU A 441 -2.23 8.55 8.23
N SER A 442 -2.76 8.71 9.44
CA SER A 442 -4.10 9.26 9.66
C SER A 442 -4.16 10.07 10.95
N ALA A 443 -5.24 10.81 11.18
CA ALA A 443 -5.36 11.61 12.41
C ALA A 443 -5.38 10.77 13.70
N SER A 444 -5.58 9.45 13.62
CA SER A 444 -5.50 8.56 14.79
C SER A 444 -4.07 8.10 15.11
N THR A 445 -3.09 8.38 14.25
CA THR A 445 -1.69 8.11 14.58
C THR A 445 -1.16 9.18 15.51
N ALA A 446 -0.12 8.84 16.27
CA ALA A 446 0.66 9.85 16.96
C ALA A 446 1.10 10.95 15.95
N PRO A 447 1.04 12.24 16.33
CA PRO A 447 1.41 13.32 15.44
C PRO A 447 2.82 13.12 14.89
N VAL A 448 2.99 13.37 13.59
CA VAL A 448 4.29 13.37 12.92
C VAL A 448 5.17 14.41 13.59
N SER A 449 6.41 14.06 13.92
CA SER A 449 7.39 14.99 14.47
C SER A 449 8.75 14.67 13.88
N ILE A 450 9.16 15.46 12.89
CA ILE A 450 10.45 15.30 12.20
C ILE A 450 11.17 16.65 12.21
N THR A 451 12.45 16.63 12.56
CA THR A 451 13.33 17.80 12.49
C THR A 451 14.51 17.48 11.60
N ILE A 452 14.70 18.28 10.54
CA ILE A 452 15.85 18.25 9.65
C ILE A 452 16.65 19.53 9.89
N LYS A 453 17.90 19.41 10.30
CA LYS A 453 18.65 20.54 10.86
C LYS A 453 20.09 20.56 10.38
N ASP A 454 20.60 21.75 10.05
CA ASP A 454 22.02 21.96 9.69
C ASP A 454 22.50 21.05 8.52
N CYS A 455 21.59 20.66 7.61
CA CYS A 455 21.87 19.75 6.50
C CYS A 455 22.17 20.48 5.18
N VAL A 456 22.87 19.80 4.27
CA VAL A 456 23.24 20.29 2.93
C VAL A 456 22.65 19.40 1.84
N PHE A 457 22.02 20.02 0.84
CA PHE A 457 21.38 19.36 -0.29
C PHE A 457 21.91 19.92 -1.61
N ARG A 458 22.53 19.07 -2.44
CA ARG A 458 23.08 19.49 -3.73
C ARG A 458 23.01 18.41 -4.79
N ASN A 459 22.74 18.79 -6.03
CA ASN A 459 22.71 17.87 -7.16
C ASN A 459 21.76 16.67 -6.98
N ASN A 460 20.60 16.91 -6.39
CA ASN A 460 19.48 15.98 -6.33
C ASN A 460 18.39 16.42 -7.33
N ALA A 461 17.37 15.57 -7.57
CA ALA A 461 16.20 15.99 -8.35
C ALA A 461 15.41 17.10 -7.62
N ASN A 462 15.23 16.93 -6.31
CA ASN A 462 14.70 17.94 -5.38
C ASN A 462 15.48 17.82 -4.06
N SER A 463 15.60 18.93 -3.32
CA SER A 463 16.12 18.89 -1.94
C SER A 463 15.14 18.12 -1.06
N PHE A 464 13.85 18.45 -1.22
CA PHE A 464 12.75 17.79 -0.52
C PHE A 464 11.59 17.47 -1.48
N PHE A 465 11.04 16.27 -1.36
CA PHE A 465 9.69 15.96 -1.81
C PHE A 465 8.80 15.73 -0.60
N ILE A 466 7.68 16.44 -0.52
CA ILE A 466 6.84 16.48 0.68
C ILE A 466 5.41 16.09 0.28
N TYR A 467 4.90 14.99 0.82
CA TYR A 467 3.57 14.47 0.52
C TYR A 467 2.79 14.24 1.82
N THR A 468 2.04 15.25 2.25
CA THR A 468 1.42 15.27 3.60
C THR A 468 0.14 14.45 3.68
N THR A 469 -0.65 14.34 2.60
CA THR A 469 -1.88 13.54 2.56
C THR A 469 -2.16 12.95 1.19
N ASN A 470 -2.69 11.73 1.15
CA ASN A 470 -3.10 11.07 -0.09
C ASN A 470 -4.51 11.48 -0.57
N GLY A 471 -5.21 12.34 0.19
CA GLY A 471 -6.55 12.85 -0.09
C GLY A 471 -7.68 11.82 0.01
N ARG A 472 -7.38 10.57 0.38
CA ARG A 472 -8.35 9.46 0.45
C ARG A 472 -8.90 9.22 1.86
N ASN A 473 -8.18 9.66 2.89
CA ASN A 473 -8.55 9.42 4.28
C ASN A 473 -9.45 10.56 4.79
N ARG A 474 -10.56 10.23 5.47
CA ARG A 474 -11.40 11.22 6.17
C ARG A 474 -10.69 11.88 7.36
N SER A 475 -9.54 11.33 7.76
CA SER A 475 -8.72 11.79 8.87
C SER A 475 -7.25 11.89 8.42
N ASP A 476 -6.84 13.04 7.91
CA ASP A 476 -5.46 13.30 7.49
C ASP A 476 -4.48 13.29 8.68
N PRO A 477 -3.21 12.90 8.49
CA PRO A 477 -2.21 12.97 9.55
C PRO A 477 -1.99 14.42 10.02
N LYS A 478 -1.62 14.54 11.29
CA LYS A 478 -1.27 15.80 11.95
C LYS A 478 0.18 15.78 12.39
N GLY A 479 0.68 16.92 12.80
CA GLY A 479 2.03 17.06 13.35
C GLY A 479 2.82 18.14 12.65
N VAL A 480 4.14 18.11 12.84
CA VAL A 480 5.06 19.14 12.38
C VAL A 480 6.30 18.52 11.76
N ILE A 481 6.76 19.12 10.68
CA ILE A 481 8.07 18.88 10.09
C ILE A 481 8.84 20.21 10.11
N ASP A 482 9.96 20.23 10.81
CA ASP A 482 10.85 21.37 10.91
C ASP A 482 12.07 21.19 10.02
N ILE A 483 12.38 22.19 9.21
CA ILE A 483 13.57 22.25 8.35
C ILE A 483 14.34 23.50 8.74
N ILE A 484 15.47 23.33 9.44
CA ILE A 484 16.14 24.40 10.18
C ILE A 484 17.59 24.54 9.71
N ARG A 485 18.01 25.75 9.32
CA ARG A 485 19.38 26.07 8.91
C ARG A 485 19.96 25.16 7.83
N CYS A 486 19.10 24.70 6.93
CA CYS A 486 19.51 23.87 5.80
C CYS A 486 19.99 24.73 4.63
N LYS A 487 21.01 24.21 3.92
CA LYS A 487 21.51 24.78 2.65
C LYS A 487 21.05 23.89 1.49
N MET A 488 20.38 24.47 0.51
CA MET A 488 19.72 23.73 -0.56
C MET A 488 20.04 24.30 -1.95
N GLU A 489 20.37 23.48 -2.93
CA GLU A 489 20.54 23.92 -4.32
C GLU A 489 19.33 23.58 -5.20
N ASP A 490 18.65 22.48 -4.85
CA ASP A 490 17.59 21.87 -5.66
C ASP A 490 16.19 22.30 -5.15
N PRO A 491 15.15 22.30 -6.01
CA PRO A 491 13.79 22.68 -5.61
C PRO A 491 13.23 21.90 -4.43
N VAL A 492 12.24 22.50 -3.77
CA VAL A 492 11.34 21.84 -2.84
C VAL A 492 10.00 21.63 -3.54
N LEU A 493 9.54 20.38 -3.57
CA LEU A 493 8.28 20.00 -4.18
C LEU A 493 7.30 19.50 -3.12
N PHE A 494 6.18 20.19 -2.96
CA PHE A 494 5.05 19.71 -2.18
C PHE A 494 4.01 19.06 -3.10
N SER A 495 3.51 17.92 -2.66
CA SER A 495 2.40 17.18 -3.23
C SER A 495 1.23 17.19 -2.25
N ASN A 496 0.12 17.77 -2.67
CA ASN A 496 -1.10 17.94 -1.88
C ASN A 496 -0.85 18.56 -0.49
N PRO A 497 -0.20 19.74 -0.39
CA PRO A 497 -0.06 20.43 0.88
C PRO A 497 -1.43 20.98 1.29
N ILE A 498 -2.14 20.22 2.11
CA ILE A 498 -3.50 20.54 2.55
C ILE A 498 -3.46 21.19 3.93
N ASP A 499 -4.21 22.27 4.07
CA ASP A 499 -4.34 23.00 5.31
C ASP A 499 -4.89 22.14 6.46
N GLY A 500 -4.41 22.39 7.67
CA GLY A 500 -4.74 21.63 8.87
C GLY A 500 -4.20 20.19 8.90
N THR A 501 -3.33 19.78 7.98
CA THR A 501 -2.66 18.45 8.03
C THR A 501 -1.35 18.50 8.82
N VAL A 502 -0.26 17.99 8.25
CA VAL A 502 1.10 18.15 8.80
C VAL A 502 1.60 19.54 8.42
N GLN A 503 1.99 20.34 9.41
CA GLN A 503 2.59 21.65 9.18
C GLN A 503 4.07 21.48 8.81
N VAL A 504 4.54 22.19 7.80
CA VAL A 504 5.94 22.19 7.39
C VAL A 504 6.52 23.58 7.60
N ARG A 505 7.59 23.68 8.37
CA ARG A 505 8.20 24.97 8.74
C ARG A 505 9.65 24.99 8.27
N PHE A 506 10.00 26.02 7.50
CA PHE A 506 11.37 26.31 7.10
C PHE A 506 11.88 27.45 7.94
N LYS A 507 12.99 27.25 8.64
CA LYS A 507 13.58 28.27 9.51
C LYS A 507 15.06 28.50 9.20
N ASP A 508 15.47 29.75 9.06
CA ASP A 508 16.87 30.16 8.85
C ASP A 508 17.55 29.43 7.67
N CYS A 509 16.79 29.05 6.65
CA CYS A 509 17.28 28.25 5.52
C CYS A 509 17.82 29.13 4.38
N VAL A 510 18.79 28.60 3.64
CA VAL A 510 19.32 29.25 2.44
C VAL A 510 19.16 28.31 1.25
N MET A 511 18.57 28.82 0.16
CA MET A 511 18.49 28.11 -1.10
C MET A 511 19.29 28.84 -2.19
N THR A 512 20.26 28.17 -2.81
CA THR A 512 21.08 28.72 -3.89
C THR A 512 20.66 28.11 -5.22
N GLY A 513 19.92 28.87 -6.02
CA GLY A 513 19.46 28.42 -7.34
C GLY A 513 20.62 28.20 -8.30
N LYS A 514 20.55 27.14 -9.09
CA LYS A 514 21.49 26.88 -10.20
C LYS A 514 21.33 27.95 -11.30
N PRO A 515 22.42 28.29 -12.03
CA PRO A 515 22.31 29.10 -13.25
C PRO A 515 21.30 28.46 -14.21
N ASN A 516 20.44 29.28 -14.84
CA ASN A 516 19.38 28.84 -15.77
C ASN A 516 18.20 28.06 -15.15
N ARG A 517 18.00 28.14 -13.83
CA ARG A 517 16.78 27.65 -13.19
C ARG A 517 15.54 28.26 -13.85
N LYS A 518 14.57 27.41 -14.21
CA LYS A 518 13.26 27.82 -14.77
C LYS A 518 12.11 27.69 -13.79
N ASP A 519 12.24 26.77 -12.83
CA ASP A 519 11.19 26.48 -11.86
C ASP A 519 11.39 27.27 -10.56
N SER A 520 10.31 27.46 -9.80
CA SER A 520 10.35 28.09 -8.49
C SER A 520 11.23 27.33 -7.48
N PHE A 521 11.61 28.02 -6.41
CA PHE A 521 12.29 27.40 -5.26
C PHE A 521 11.36 26.45 -4.53
N PHE A 522 10.14 26.91 -4.23
CA PHE A 522 9.07 26.11 -3.63
C PHE A 522 7.93 25.91 -4.62
N ASN A 523 7.55 24.66 -4.84
CA ASN A 523 6.48 24.28 -5.76
C ASN A 523 5.38 23.55 -4.99
N LEU A 524 4.26 24.23 -4.75
CA LEU A 524 3.11 23.68 -4.03
C LEU A 524 2.09 23.18 -5.05
N ARG A 525 2.03 21.86 -5.26
CA ARG A 525 1.15 21.23 -6.24
C ARG A 525 0.05 20.44 -5.56
N CYS A 526 -1.20 20.77 -5.86
CA CYS A 526 -2.37 20.09 -5.33
C CYS A 526 -3.15 19.36 -6.43
N GLU A 527 -3.16 18.03 -6.41
CA GLU A 527 -3.92 17.20 -7.35
C GLU A 527 -5.22 16.65 -6.77
N LYS A 528 -5.35 16.64 -5.44
CA LYS A 528 -6.45 16.04 -4.67
C LYS A 528 -6.91 16.98 -3.56
N GLY A 529 -7.25 18.21 -3.92
CA GLY A 529 -7.66 19.26 -3.00
C GLY A 529 -9.17 19.44 -2.84
N ALA A 530 -9.99 18.56 -3.43
CA ALA A 530 -11.43 18.75 -3.47
C ALA A 530 -12.00 18.97 -2.05
N GLY A 531 -12.71 20.09 -1.87
CA GLY A 531 -13.30 20.45 -0.59
C GLY A 531 -12.32 20.98 0.47
N LYS A 532 -11.02 21.12 0.18
CA LYS A 532 -9.98 21.54 1.12
C LYS A 532 -9.15 22.71 0.57
N LYS A 533 -8.49 23.46 1.45
CA LYS A 533 -7.56 24.55 1.06
C LYS A 533 -6.13 24.04 1.00
N ILE A 534 -5.33 24.63 0.12
CA ILE A 534 -3.87 24.42 0.05
C ILE A 534 -3.23 25.24 1.17
N GLY A 535 -2.39 24.64 2.01
CA GLY A 535 -1.85 25.32 3.18
C GLY A 535 -0.84 24.51 4.00
N GLY A 536 -0.56 24.98 5.22
CA GLY A 536 0.30 24.32 6.20
C GLY A 536 1.79 24.50 5.95
N VAL A 537 2.22 25.67 5.44
CA VAL A 537 3.62 25.95 5.12
C VAL A 537 4.05 27.28 5.72
N GLU A 538 5.09 27.26 6.54
CA GLU A 538 5.62 28.45 7.18
C GLU A 538 7.07 28.68 6.76
N PHE A 539 7.41 29.94 6.46
CA PHE A 539 8.77 30.38 6.19
C PHE A 539 9.23 31.36 7.28
N ASP A 540 10.28 31.06 8.01
CA ASP A 540 10.87 31.94 9.01
C ASP A 540 12.32 32.23 8.60
N ASN A 541 12.58 33.44 8.13
CA ASN A 541 13.91 33.90 7.73
C ASN A 541 14.57 32.99 6.66
N VAL A 542 13.87 32.76 5.54
CA VAL A 542 14.40 31.95 4.43
C VAL A 542 14.98 32.86 3.35
N THR A 543 16.22 32.60 2.93
CA THR A 543 16.91 33.35 1.87
C THR A 543 17.04 32.54 0.60
N LEU A 544 16.63 33.12 -0.53
CA LEU A 544 16.67 32.52 -1.87
C LEU A 544 17.64 33.29 -2.75
N ILE A 545 18.76 32.67 -3.09
CA ILE A 545 19.76 33.23 -4.01
C ILE A 545 19.39 32.80 -5.42
N ASP A 546 18.77 33.71 -6.16
CA ASP A 546 18.28 33.50 -7.51
C ASP A 546 19.34 33.91 -8.54
N ASN A 547 20.06 32.90 -9.02
CA ASN A 547 21.09 33.05 -10.06
C ASN A 547 20.54 32.88 -11.49
N SER A 548 19.22 32.92 -11.68
CA SER A 548 18.61 32.86 -13.02
C SER A 548 18.66 34.23 -13.70
N GLU A 549 18.81 34.25 -15.04
CA GLU A 549 18.90 35.50 -15.82
C GLU A 549 17.64 36.36 -15.72
N ASN A 550 16.46 35.72 -15.79
CA ASN A 550 15.17 36.41 -15.84
C ASN A 550 14.47 36.52 -14.47
N GLY A 551 15.08 35.93 -13.43
CA GLY A 551 14.44 35.73 -12.14
C GLY A 551 13.30 34.70 -12.19
N VAL A 552 13.14 33.94 -11.10
CA VAL A 552 12.01 33.01 -10.93
C VAL A 552 11.15 33.41 -9.72
N ALA A 553 9.87 33.02 -9.74
CA ALA A 553 9.02 33.21 -8.57
C ALA A 553 9.56 32.39 -7.38
N PRO A 554 9.67 32.95 -6.16
CA PRO A 554 10.05 32.21 -4.96
C PRO A 554 9.19 30.98 -4.70
N VAL A 555 7.87 31.16 -4.80
CA VAL A 555 6.85 30.14 -4.54
C VAL A 555 5.93 30.09 -5.74
N THR A 556 5.55 28.89 -6.17
CA THR A 556 4.42 28.67 -7.09
C THR A 556 3.39 27.80 -6.39
N VAL A 557 2.11 28.17 -6.50
CA VAL A 557 0.98 27.36 -6.04
C VAL A 557 0.17 26.93 -7.25
N SER A 558 -0.08 25.63 -7.39
CA SER A 558 -0.85 25.08 -8.51
C SER A 558 -1.84 24.02 -8.06
N ALA A 559 -2.99 23.92 -8.74
CA ALA A 559 -4.01 22.91 -8.49
C ALA A 559 -4.60 22.35 -9.79
N SER A 560 -4.34 21.06 -10.07
CA SER A 560 -4.88 20.38 -11.25
C SER A 560 -6.28 19.80 -11.06
N GLY A 561 -6.84 19.93 -9.85
CA GLY A 561 -8.20 19.57 -9.48
C GLY A 561 -8.82 20.71 -8.67
N LEU A 562 -10.13 20.61 -8.39
CA LEU A 562 -10.80 21.63 -7.58
C LEU A 562 -10.19 21.71 -6.17
N THR A 563 -10.14 22.93 -5.65
CA THR A 563 -9.68 23.29 -4.30
C THR A 563 -10.60 24.37 -3.75
N LYS A 564 -10.72 24.49 -2.42
CA LYS A 564 -11.37 25.63 -1.76
C LYS A 564 -10.48 26.88 -1.72
N GLY A 565 -9.36 26.84 -2.42
CA GLY A 565 -8.40 27.93 -2.55
C GLY A 565 -7.16 27.73 -1.70
N ILE A 566 -6.51 28.83 -1.36
CA ILE A 566 -5.28 28.87 -0.58
C ILE A 566 -5.63 29.34 0.83
N ALA A 567 -5.09 28.66 1.83
CA ALA A 567 -5.28 29.00 3.23
C ALA A 567 -4.33 30.11 3.68
N ASP A 568 -4.69 30.78 4.77
CA ASP A 568 -3.84 31.79 5.39
C ASP A 568 -2.69 31.17 6.18
N SER A 569 -2.62 29.85 6.27
CA SER A 569 -1.53 29.08 6.88
C SER A 569 -0.32 28.89 5.95
N ILE A 570 -0.29 29.58 4.80
CA ILE A 570 0.95 29.81 4.05
C ILE A 570 1.48 31.19 4.45
N THR A 571 2.51 31.23 5.27
CA THR A 571 2.93 32.45 5.96
C THR A 571 4.43 32.64 6.01
N GLY A 572 4.83 33.84 6.44
CA GLY A 572 6.16 34.12 6.97
C GLY A 572 7.04 34.94 6.05
N THR A 573 8.37 34.86 6.24
CA THR A 573 9.37 35.76 5.68
C THR A 573 10.29 35.06 4.69
N LEU A 574 10.31 35.60 3.46
CA LEU A 574 11.21 35.20 2.38
C LEU A 574 12.07 36.40 1.98
N ASN A 575 13.36 36.18 1.79
CA ASN A 575 14.30 37.14 1.22
C ASN A 575 14.80 36.60 -0.11
N VAL A 576 14.91 37.44 -1.13
CA VAL A 576 15.40 37.06 -2.46
C VAL A 576 16.65 37.87 -2.78
N THR A 577 17.75 37.18 -3.05
CA THR A 577 18.99 37.77 -3.54
C THR A 577 19.07 37.61 -5.04
N ARG A 578 19.13 38.73 -5.78
CA ARG A 578 19.37 38.77 -7.23
C ARG A 578 20.49 39.76 -7.52
N GLN A 579 21.43 39.37 -8.37
CA GLN A 579 22.58 40.21 -8.74
C GLN A 579 23.30 40.81 -7.52
N GLY A 580 23.46 40.01 -6.46
CA GLY A 580 24.12 40.42 -5.21
C GLY A 580 23.29 41.29 -4.26
N LYS A 581 22.08 41.71 -4.64
CA LYS A 581 21.18 42.50 -3.77
C LYS A 581 20.10 41.62 -3.18
N THR A 582 19.97 41.63 -1.85
CA THR A 582 18.90 40.96 -1.11
C THR A 582 17.76 41.92 -0.84
N ILE A 583 16.53 41.52 -1.18
CA ILE A 583 15.30 42.24 -0.87
C ILE A 583 14.29 41.32 -0.20
N PRO A 584 13.48 41.82 0.76
CA PRO A 584 12.33 41.08 1.24
C PRO A 584 11.33 40.81 0.10
N PHE A 585 10.79 39.60 0.04
CA PHE A 585 9.70 39.25 -0.86
C PHE A 585 8.37 39.38 -0.12
N ASP A 586 7.47 40.20 -0.67
CA ASP A 586 6.12 40.37 -0.13
C ASP A 586 5.26 39.13 -0.44
N LEU A 587 5.44 38.09 0.39
CA LEU A 587 4.71 36.84 0.29
C LEU A 587 3.20 37.05 0.50
N GLY A 588 2.82 37.97 1.39
CA GLY A 588 1.41 38.27 1.68
C GLY A 588 0.67 38.80 0.46
N ALA A 589 1.21 39.84 -0.19
CA ALA A 589 0.62 40.41 -1.40
C ALA A 589 0.66 39.42 -2.59
N TYR A 590 1.70 38.59 -2.70
CA TYR A 590 1.76 37.55 -3.71
C TYR A 590 0.64 36.52 -3.52
N LEU A 591 0.49 35.98 -2.30
CA LEU A 591 -0.54 34.98 -1.99
C LEU A 591 -1.96 35.55 -2.09
N GLU A 592 -2.15 36.84 -1.81
CA GLU A 592 -3.46 37.48 -1.97
C GLU A 592 -3.93 37.47 -3.43
N LYS A 593 -3.03 37.77 -4.38
CA LYS A 593 -3.34 37.66 -5.81
C LYS A 593 -3.69 36.22 -6.20
N GLN A 594 -2.99 35.23 -5.66
CA GLN A 594 -3.29 33.82 -5.90
C GLN A 594 -4.63 33.41 -5.27
N ARG A 595 -4.94 33.84 -4.05
CA ARG A 595 -6.23 33.61 -3.38
C ARG A 595 -7.39 34.15 -4.20
N GLN A 596 -7.26 35.34 -4.76
CA GLN A 596 -8.30 35.92 -5.64
C GLN A 596 -8.52 35.07 -6.90
N TYR A 597 -7.46 34.55 -7.51
CA TYR A 597 -7.57 33.64 -8.66
C TYR A 597 -8.32 32.35 -8.28
N PHE A 598 -7.88 31.66 -7.23
CA PHE A 598 -8.50 30.39 -6.83
C PHE A 598 -9.92 30.56 -6.24
N SER A 599 -10.24 31.70 -5.63
CA SER A 599 -11.58 31.96 -5.07
C SER A 599 -12.65 32.04 -6.16
N LYS A 600 -12.31 32.54 -7.37
CA LYS A 600 -13.21 32.52 -8.53
C LYS A 600 -13.59 31.09 -8.92
N ILE A 601 -12.62 30.17 -8.90
CA ILE A 601 -12.85 28.76 -9.20
C ILE A 601 -13.64 28.09 -8.07
N ALA A 602 -13.30 28.39 -6.81
CA ALA A 602 -13.95 27.81 -5.63
C ALA A 602 -15.42 28.27 -5.45
N ALA A 603 -15.78 29.43 -5.99
CA ALA A 603 -17.16 29.94 -5.99
C ALA A 603 -18.07 29.17 -6.97
N LEU A 604 -17.49 28.48 -7.96
CA LEU A 604 -18.25 27.66 -8.89
C LEU A 604 -18.60 26.31 -8.25
N VAL A 605 -19.88 25.95 -8.33
CA VAL A 605 -20.39 24.68 -7.80
C VAL A 605 -20.34 23.63 -8.90
N PRO A 606 -19.65 22.49 -8.70
CA PRO A 606 -19.69 21.39 -9.66
C PRO A 606 -21.12 20.91 -9.89
N GLY A 607 -21.45 20.63 -11.15
CA GLY A 607 -22.77 20.08 -11.50
C GLY A 607 -23.01 18.75 -10.79
N THR A 608 -24.28 18.45 -10.52
CA THR A 608 -24.69 17.17 -9.92
C THR A 608 -25.81 16.55 -10.74
N VAL A 609 -25.81 15.22 -10.88
CA VAL A 609 -26.93 14.52 -11.51
C VAL A 609 -28.02 14.34 -10.45
N LYS A 610 -28.99 15.27 -10.41
CA LYS A 610 -30.04 15.28 -9.38
C LYS A 610 -31.10 14.18 -9.58
N ASP A 611 -31.39 13.84 -10.84
CA ASP A 611 -32.38 12.83 -11.19
C ASP A 611 -31.89 11.95 -12.34
N ILE A 612 -31.18 10.88 -11.99
CA ILE A 612 -30.69 9.89 -12.97
C ILE A 612 -31.87 9.20 -13.68
N ALA A 613 -33.02 9.06 -13.02
CA ALA A 613 -34.15 8.28 -13.52
C ALA A 613 -34.93 8.97 -14.65
N SER A 614 -34.89 10.30 -14.76
CA SER A 614 -35.48 11.03 -15.89
C SER A 614 -34.64 11.08 -17.14
N LEU A 615 -33.35 10.71 -17.07
CA LEU A 615 -32.46 10.76 -18.24
C LEU A 615 -32.95 9.84 -19.36
N ARG A 616 -32.92 10.33 -20.60
CA ARG A 616 -33.33 9.57 -21.81
C ARG A 616 -32.28 9.66 -22.91
N PRO A 617 -32.26 8.74 -23.89
CA PRO A 617 -31.49 8.92 -25.12
C PRO A 617 -31.94 10.15 -25.91
N SER A 618 -31.02 10.80 -26.62
CA SER A 618 -31.29 12.03 -27.38
C SER A 618 -31.57 11.85 -28.87
N GLY A 619 -31.51 10.64 -29.43
CA GLY A 619 -31.75 10.39 -30.86
C GLY A 619 -31.62 8.92 -31.27
N GLU A 620 -31.71 8.67 -32.58
CA GLU A 620 -31.59 7.31 -33.16
C GLU A 620 -30.19 6.70 -33.00
N PHE A 621 -30.20 5.37 -32.93
CA PHE A 621 -29.08 4.47 -32.65
C PHE A 621 -27.85 4.74 -33.54
N GLN A 622 -26.70 4.98 -32.91
CA GLN A 622 -25.40 4.90 -33.58
C GLN A 622 -24.41 4.19 -32.64
N PRO A 623 -23.78 3.07 -33.07
CA PRO A 623 -22.73 2.43 -32.28
C PRO A 623 -21.59 3.40 -32.04
N ARG A 624 -21.11 3.49 -30.80
CA ARG A 624 -19.91 4.26 -30.50
C ARG A 624 -18.70 3.61 -31.17
N LYS A 625 -18.00 4.34 -32.05
CA LYS A 625 -16.61 4.02 -32.44
C LYS A 625 -15.69 4.32 -31.25
N GLY A 626 -14.81 3.37 -30.90
CA GLY A 626 -13.87 3.49 -29.78
C GLY A 626 -13.04 4.77 -29.86
N ASN A 627 -12.70 5.36 -28.72
CA ASN A 627 -11.87 6.55 -28.69
C ASN A 627 -10.40 6.13 -28.58
N SER A 628 -9.63 6.28 -29.65
CA SER A 628 -8.20 5.93 -29.63
C SER A 628 -7.36 6.90 -28.79
N SER A 629 -7.93 8.01 -28.30
CA SER A 629 -7.20 9.11 -27.69
C SER A 629 -7.82 9.73 -26.42
N LEU A 630 -8.93 9.23 -25.87
CA LEU A 630 -9.47 9.67 -24.57
C LEU A 630 -9.72 8.47 -23.64
N TYR A 631 -8.73 8.12 -22.81
CA TYR A 631 -8.87 7.08 -21.78
C TYR A 631 -9.11 7.69 -20.41
N THR A 632 -9.70 6.94 -19.48
CA THR A 632 -9.87 7.30 -18.06
C THR A 632 -9.01 6.40 -17.17
N ARG A 633 -9.00 6.59 -15.83
CA ARG A 633 -8.51 5.58 -14.86
C ARG A 633 -9.69 4.98 -14.11
N GLY A 634 -10.49 4.21 -14.84
CA GLY A 634 -11.85 3.88 -14.41
C GLY A 634 -12.79 5.07 -14.51
N CYS A 635 -14.09 4.81 -14.43
CA CYS A 635 -15.13 5.81 -14.57
C CYS A 635 -16.46 5.29 -14.03
N THR A 636 -17.41 6.21 -13.84
CA THR A 636 -18.84 5.87 -13.77
C THR A 636 -19.44 6.15 -15.14
N PHE A 637 -20.03 5.12 -15.75
CA PHE A 637 -20.68 5.19 -17.04
C PHE A 637 -22.18 4.90 -16.88
N LEU A 638 -23.02 5.82 -17.33
CA LEU A 638 -24.47 5.65 -17.35
C LEU A 638 -24.88 5.08 -18.70
N GLN A 639 -25.74 4.08 -18.68
CA GLN A 639 -26.27 3.43 -19.88
C GLN A 639 -27.79 3.33 -19.79
N TYR A 640 -28.52 3.89 -20.76
CA TYR A 640 -29.94 3.59 -20.89
C TYR A 640 -30.13 2.17 -21.44
N CYS A 641 -31.07 1.45 -20.85
CA CYS A 641 -31.33 0.06 -21.16
C CYS A 641 -32.83 -0.21 -21.22
N GLU A 642 -33.25 -1.10 -22.10
CA GLU A 642 -34.62 -1.60 -22.19
C GLU A 642 -34.70 -3.00 -21.59
N GLN A 643 -35.74 -3.26 -20.80
CA GLN A 643 -35.98 -4.56 -20.21
C GLN A 643 -36.03 -5.65 -21.28
N GLY A 644 -35.30 -6.76 -21.04
CA GLY A 644 -35.26 -7.91 -21.95
C GLY A 644 -34.41 -7.70 -23.21
N ARG A 645 -33.92 -6.49 -23.48
CA ARG A 645 -33.07 -6.22 -24.66
C ARG A 645 -31.60 -6.39 -24.30
N GLU A 646 -30.91 -7.34 -24.95
CA GLU A 646 -29.47 -7.56 -24.73
C GLU A 646 -28.68 -6.26 -24.98
N VAL A 647 -27.85 -5.90 -24.01
CA VAL A 647 -26.91 -4.79 -24.10
C VAL A 647 -25.52 -5.36 -24.30
N VAL A 648 -24.86 -4.91 -25.37
CA VAL A 648 -23.47 -5.23 -25.67
C VAL A 648 -22.61 -4.01 -25.39
N PHE A 649 -21.55 -4.18 -24.61
CA PHE A 649 -20.58 -3.11 -24.37
C PHE A 649 -19.15 -3.64 -24.43
N THR A 650 -18.22 -2.78 -24.83
CA THR A 650 -16.80 -3.13 -24.99
C THR A 650 -15.98 -2.32 -24.00
N SER A 651 -15.22 -3.01 -23.17
CA SER A 651 -14.20 -2.41 -22.30
C SER A 651 -12.85 -2.41 -22.99
N GLY A 652 -12.13 -1.30 -22.97
CA GLY A 652 -10.77 -1.16 -23.47
C GLY A 652 -9.79 -0.92 -22.34
N ILE A 653 -8.64 -1.60 -22.33
CA ILE A 653 -7.55 -1.34 -21.40
C ILE A 653 -6.27 -1.06 -22.19
N LEU A 654 -5.62 0.06 -21.87
CA LEU A 654 -4.27 0.38 -22.32
C LEU A 654 -3.32 0.34 -21.11
N LYS A 655 -2.24 -0.44 -21.22
CA LYS A 655 -1.30 -0.71 -20.12
C LYS A 655 -0.50 0.55 -19.76
N ALA A 656 -0.81 1.14 -18.61
CA ALA A 656 -0.14 2.33 -18.05
C ALA A 656 0.97 1.96 -17.04
N GLY A 657 1.60 0.79 -17.23
CA GLY A 657 2.67 0.28 -16.36
C GLY A 657 2.22 -0.69 -15.27
N TYR A 658 0.92 -1.00 -15.15
CA TYR A 658 0.39 -1.91 -14.12
C TYR A 658 -0.08 -3.24 -14.71
N ASN A 659 0.20 -4.35 -14.02
CA ASN A 659 -0.28 -5.68 -14.41
C ASN A 659 -1.62 -6.02 -13.73
N ALA A 660 -2.62 -5.17 -13.96
CA ALA A 660 -3.96 -5.31 -13.39
C ALA A 660 -5.02 -5.11 -14.47
N GLY A 661 -6.10 -5.90 -14.37
CA GLY A 661 -7.27 -5.77 -15.23
C GLY A 661 -8.25 -4.70 -14.74
N ALA A 662 -9.50 -4.80 -15.16
CA ALA A 662 -10.60 -3.96 -14.69
C ALA A 662 -11.78 -4.78 -14.17
N VAL A 663 -12.54 -4.19 -13.26
CA VAL A 663 -13.82 -4.71 -12.76
C VAL A 663 -14.92 -3.73 -13.14
N ILE A 664 -16.02 -4.23 -13.68
CA ILE A 664 -17.15 -3.42 -14.14
C ILE A 664 -18.40 -3.93 -13.44
N THR A 665 -18.91 -3.14 -12.49
CA THR A 665 -20.13 -3.47 -11.73
C THR A 665 -21.30 -2.73 -12.35
N VAL A 666 -22.28 -3.48 -12.85
CA VAL A 666 -23.53 -2.95 -13.40
C VAL A 666 -24.58 -2.93 -12.30
N SER A 667 -25.17 -1.77 -12.04
CA SER A 667 -26.32 -1.62 -11.15
C SER A 667 -27.55 -1.24 -11.96
N ASP A 668 -28.69 -1.80 -11.58
CA ASP A 668 -30.00 -1.50 -12.16
C ASP A 668 -30.50 -0.10 -11.76
N PRO A 669 -31.64 0.36 -12.28
CA PRO A 669 -32.20 1.68 -11.93
C PRO A 669 -32.55 1.86 -10.45
N ASP A 670 -32.69 0.77 -9.68
CA ASP A 670 -32.96 0.80 -8.24
C ASP A 670 -31.67 0.73 -7.41
N GLY A 671 -30.50 0.75 -8.06
CA GLY A 671 -29.18 0.69 -7.45
C GLY A 671 -28.74 -0.73 -7.04
N LYS A 672 -29.49 -1.78 -7.39
CA LYS A 672 -29.11 -3.16 -7.10
C LYS A 672 -28.12 -3.66 -8.14
N THR A 673 -27.12 -4.44 -7.72
CA THR A 673 -26.16 -5.03 -8.66
C THR A 673 -26.86 -6.02 -9.59
N ALA A 674 -26.88 -5.71 -10.89
CA ALA A 674 -27.43 -6.55 -11.94
C ALA A 674 -26.40 -7.52 -12.52
N ALA A 675 -25.14 -7.09 -12.66
CA ALA A 675 -24.06 -7.91 -13.20
C ALA A 675 -22.68 -7.41 -12.77
N VAL A 676 -21.67 -8.29 -12.82
CA VAL A 676 -20.26 -7.93 -12.60
C VAL A 676 -19.39 -8.58 -13.68
N PHE A 677 -18.65 -7.76 -14.41
CA PHE A 677 -17.75 -8.18 -15.47
C PHE A 677 -16.29 -7.94 -15.07
N LYS A 678 -15.39 -8.71 -15.68
CA LYS A 678 -13.94 -8.57 -15.51
C LYS A 678 -13.27 -8.49 -16.87
N HIS A 679 -12.38 -7.51 -17.02
CA HIS A 679 -11.41 -7.47 -18.10
C HIS A 679 -10.06 -7.92 -17.51
N PRO A 680 -9.37 -8.93 -18.08
CA PRO A 680 -8.09 -9.39 -17.57
C PRO A 680 -7.00 -8.30 -17.64
N ALA A 681 -5.85 -8.54 -17.00
CA ALA A 681 -4.71 -7.65 -17.15
C ALA A 681 -4.20 -7.67 -18.59
N PRO A 682 -3.84 -6.51 -19.19
CA PRO A 682 -3.38 -6.46 -20.56
C PRO A 682 -2.02 -7.17 -20.69
N ALA A 683 -1.94 -8.08 -21.64
CA ALA A 683 -0.73 -8.82 -21.99
C ALA A 683 0.30 -7.89 -22.65
N GLN A 684 -0.16 -6.94 -23.47
CA GLN A 684 0.70 -6.07 -24.27
C GLN A 684 0.60 -4.58 -23.87
N LYS A 685 1.42 -3.74 -24.51
CA LYS A 685 1.36 -2.28 -24.35
C LYS A 685 0.35 -1.62 -25.28
N GLU A 686 -0.21 -2.36 -26.23
CA GLU A 686 -1.28 -1.89 -27.10
C GLU A 686 -2.64 -1.95 -26.38
N PRO A 687 -3.64 -1.16 -26.81
CA PRO A 687 -4.99 -1.25 -26.26
C PRO A 687 -5.62 -2.63 -26.53
N GLU A 688 -6.07 -3.30 -25.47
CA GLU A 688 -6.84 -4.55 -25.55
C GLU A 688 -8.32 -4.27 -25.31
N PHE A 689 -9.20 -4.88 -26.10
CA PHE A 689 -10.64 -4.68 -26.02
C PHE A 689 -11.36 -6.00 -25.74
N LEU A 690 -12.33 -5.96 -24.82
CA LEU A 690 -13.15 -7.10 -24.45
C LEU A 690 -14.62 -6.72 -24.42
N GLN A 691 -15.42 -7.49 -25.16
CA GLN A 691 -16.86 -7.36 -25.23
C GLN A 691 -17.55 -8.10 -24.07
N HIS A 692 -18.60 -7.47 -23.54
CA HIS A 692 -19.45 -7.96 -22.46
C HIS A 692 -20.91 -7.86 -22.87
N LYS A 693 -21.75 -8.69 -22.26
CA LYS A 693 -23.18 -8.77 -22.56
C LYS A 693 -23.99 -8.95 -21.29
N PHE A 694 -25.12 -8.25 -21.18
CA PHE A 694 -26.12 -8.52 -20.15
C PHE A 694 -27.52 -8.23 -20.69
N VAL A 695 -28.52 -8.84 -20.05
CA VAL A 695 -29.94 -8.57 -20.32
C VAL A 695 -30.53 -7.81 -19.13
N PRO A 696 -30.97 -6.55 -19.31
CA PRO A 696 -31.58 -5.74 -18.25
C PRO A 696 -32.90 -6.33 -17.78
N ALA A 697 -33.10 -6.43 -16.46
CA ALA A 697 -34.38 -6.85 -15.87
C ALA A 697 -35.41 -5.71 -15.79
N LYS A 698 -34.97 -4.46 -15.96
CA LYS A 698 -35.79 -3.25 -15.83
C LYS A 698 -35.39 -2.23 -16.90
N THR A 699 -36.35 -1.50 -17.45
CA THR A 699 -36.04 -0.37 -18.34
C THR A 699 -35.59 0.84 -17.52
N GLY A 700 -34.54 1.52 -17.97
CA GLY A 700 -34.02 2.74 -17.32
C GLY A 700 -32.49 2.83 -17.37
N ILE A 701 -31.94 3.80 -16.64
CA ILE A 701 -30.49 4.01 -16.55
C ILE A 701 -29.85 2.96 -15.64
N HIS A 702 -28.94 2.19 -16.21
CA HIS A 702 -28.01 1.33 -15.48
C HIS A 702 -26.70 2.08 -15.25
N THR A 703 -26.13 1.90 -14.07
CA THR A 703 -24.84 2.49 -13.71
C THR A 703 -23.74 1.44 -13.79
N LEU A 704 -22.75 1.68 -14.65
CA LEU A 704 -21.56 0.85 -14.79
C LEU A 704 -20.40 1.52 -14.06
N LYS A 705 -20.08 1.03 -12.86
CA LYS A 705 -18.89 1.45 -12.11
C LYS A 705 -17.68 0.66 -12.60
N CYS A 706 -16.77 1.33 -13.29
CA CYS A 706 -15.60 0.74 -13.90
C CYS A 706 -14.36 1.06 -13.08
N GLU A 707 -13.71 0.04 -12.53
CA GLU A 707 -12.53 0.16 -11.67
C GLU A 707 -11.30 -0.35 -12.41
N SER A 708 -10.36 0.55 -12.73
CA SER A 708 -9.10 0.23 -13.40
C SER A 708 -7.98 1.17 -12.94
N ILE A 709 -6.80 0.62 -12.70
CA ILE A 709 -5.58 1.41 -12.44
C ILE A 709 -4.84 1.76 -13.75
N ASN A 710 -5.13 1.03 -14.83
CA ASN A 710 -4.64 1.28 -16.18
C ASN A 710 -5.49 2.32 -16.91
N CYS A 711 -5.08 2.73 -18.12
CA CYS A 711 -5.94 3.51 -19.01
C CYS A 711 -7.17 2.67 -19.38
N PHE A 712 -8.37 3.23 -19.26
CA PHE A 712 -9.62 2.51 -19.44
C PHE A 712 -10.58 3.26 -20.37
N ASP A 713 -11.17 2.55 -21.31
CA ASP A 713 -12.29 3.01 -22.12
C ASP A 713 -13.48 2.04 -21.96
N ILE A 714 -14.69 2.54 -22.16
CA ILE A 714 -15.90 1.72 -22.23
C ILE A 714 -16.83 2.28 -23.29
N THR A 715 -17.21 1.47 -24.26
CA THR A 715 -18.19 1.81 -25.29
C THR A 715 -19.40 0.91 -25.20
N SER A 716 -20.58 1.38 -25.60
CA SER A 716 -21.76 0.55 -25.71
C SER A 716 -22.37 0.67 -27.10
N SER A 717 -22.99 -0.41 -27.56
CA SER A 717 -23.87 -0.37 -28.72
C SER A 717 -25.29 0.09 -28.33
N ALA A 718 -25.69 0.06 -27.07
CA ALA A 718 -27.04 0.45 -26.66
C ALA A 718 -27.26 1.99 -26.73
N PRO A 719 -28.48 2.46 -27.02
CA PRO A 719 -28.76 3.89 -27.16
C PRO A 719 -28.64 4.61 -25.82
N GLY A 720 -28.13 5.85 -25.84
CA GLY A 720 -28.08 6.73 -24.67
C GLY A 720 -27.04 6.31 -23.63
N SER A 721 -25.97 7.09 -23.51
CA SER A 721 -24.91 6.86 -22.53
C SER A 721 -24.18 8.14 -22.16
N ALA A 722 -23.57 8.16 -20.98
CA ALA A 722 -22.68 9.25 -20.59
C ALA A 722 -21.61 8.77 -19.59
N LEU A 723 -20.43 9.37 -19.68
CA LEU A 723 -19.45 9.33 -18.60
C LEU A 723 -19.82 10.42 -17.58
N VAL A 724 -19.79 10.08 -16.31
CA VAL A 724 -20.05 11.02 -15.22
C VAL A 724 -18.76 11.74 -14.85
N ALA A 725 -18.78 13.07 -14.89
CA ALA A 725 -17.82 13.91 -14.18
C ALA A 725 -18.32 14.05 -12.74
N ASP A 726 -17.59 13.50 -11.77
CA ASP A 726 -18.01 13.65 -10.37
C ASP A 726 -17.73 15.07 -9.86
N GLU A 727 -17.91 15.30 -8.55
CA GLU A 727 -17.60 16.57 -7.90
C GLU A 727 -16.16 17.04 -8.08
N GLN A 728 -15.22 16.18 -8.50
CA GLN A 728 -13.82 16.51 -8.81
C GLN A 728 -13.57 16.67 -10.31
N GLY A 729 -14.60 16.47 -11.13
CA GLY A 729 -14.50 16.37 -12.57
C GLY A 729 -14.08 14.98 -13.06
N ILE A 730 -14.19 14.76 -14.36
CA ILE A 730 -13.68 13.56 -15.02
C ILE A 730 -12.22 13.74 -15.42
N ARG A 731 -11.41 12.68 -15.30
CA ARG A 731 -9.99 12.70 -15.67
C ARG A 731 -9.74 11.87 -16.91
N PHE A 732 -9.23 12.50 -17.95
CA PHE A 732 -8.76 11.85 -19.16
C PHE A 732 -7.24 11.71 -19.17
N LEU A 733 -6.74 10.61 -19.75
CA LEU A 733 -5.34 10.26 -19.91
C LEU A 733 -4.95 10.31 -21.39
N VAL A 734 -3.82 10.97 -21.68
CA VAL A 734 -3.31 11.31 -23.03
C VAL A 734 -4.36 11.96 -23.95
N PRO A 735 -5.18 12.92 -23.49
CA PRO A 735 -6.29 13.35 -24.30
C PRO A 735 -5.88 14.09 -25.57
N GLY A 736 -6.35 13.58 -26.70
CA GLY A 736 -6.52 14.32 -27.95
C GLY A 736 -7.94 14.13 -28.46
N GLY A 737 -8.64 15.19 -28.87
CA GLY A 737 -9.97 15.08 -29.49
C GLY A 737 -11.06 15.90 -28.79
N ARG A 738 -12.33 15.59 -29.10
CA ARG A 738 -13.50 16.33 -28.60
C ARG A 738 -14.26 15.54 -27.52
N VAL A 739 -14.62 16.24 -26.45
CA VAL A 739 -15.55 15.79 -25.41
C VAL A 739 -16.81 16.62 -25.52
N TYR A 740 -17.96 15.97 -25.62
CA TYR A 740 -19.27 16.58 -25.82
C TYR A 740 -20.04 16.60 -24.50
N PHE A 741 -20.84 17.64 -24.30
CA PHE A 741 -21.71 17.80 -23.15
C PHE A 741 -22.98 18.56 -23.56
N ARG A 742 -24.03 18.44 -22.75
CA ARG A 742 -25.32 19.09 -23.01
C ARG A 742 -25.43 20.36 -22.18
N VAL A 743 -25.86 21.44 -22.82
CA VAL A 743 -26.32 22.66 -22.15
C VAL A 743 -27.85 22.59 -22.08
N PRO A 744 -28.46 22.58 -20.88
CA PRO A 744 -29.91 22.47 -20.73
C PRO A 744 -30.66 23.66 -21.34
N GLU A 745 -31.94 23.45 -21.62
CA GLU A 745 -32.89 24.54 -21.91
C GLU A 745 -32.91 25.57 -20.77
N GLY A 746 -33.10 26.84 -21.10
CA GLY A 746 -33.12 27.96 -20.16
C GLY A 746 -31.73 28.45 -19.71
N VAL A 747 -30.66 27.69 -19.99
CA VAL A 747 -29.29 28.08 -19.63
C VAL A 747 -28.70 28.97 -20.72
N GLY A 748 -28.59 30.28 -20.47
CA GLY A 748 -28.00 31.25 -21.40
C GLY A 748 -26.47 31.41 -21.30
N THR A 749 -25.91 31.20 -20.11
CA THR A 749 -24.47 31.22 -19.84
C THR A 749 -24.05 30.05 -18.96
N PHE A 750 -22.84 29.56 -19.14
CA PHE A 750 -22.30 28.44 -18.38
C PHE A 750 -20.77 28.46 -18.35
N SER A 751 -20.18 27.65 -17.46
CA SER A 751 -18.73 27.57 -17.27
C SER A 751 -18.22 26.13 -17.27
N ILE A 752 -17.01 25.93 -17.77
CA ILE A 752 -16.30 24.65 -17.80
C ILE A 752 -14.88 24.85 -17.28
N GLY A 753 -14.44 23.96 -16.40
CA GLY A 753 -13.07 23.94 -15.88
C GLY A 753 -12.21 22.92 -16.60
N VAL A 754 -10.99 23.29 -16.98
CA VAL A 754 -9.99 22.38 -17.57
C VAL A 754 -8.64 22.53 -16.88
N GLY A 755 -8.00 21.43 -16.45
CA GLY A 755 -6.68 21.45 -15.82
C GLY A 755 -5.74 20.35 -16.30
N GLY A 756 -4.45 20.41 -15.92
CA GLY A 756 -3.50 19.29 -16.12
C GLY A 756 -2.48 19.39 -17.28
N GLY A 757 -2.26 20.58 -17.86
CA GLY A 757 -1.24 20.75 -18.91
C GLY A 757 -1.80 20.45 -20.31
N VAL A 758 -2.75 21.25 -20.79
CA VAL A 758 -3.50 21.02 -22.04
C VAL A 758 -3.96 22.33 -22.68
N ASP A 759 -4.04 22.35 -24.00
CA ASP A 759 -4.73 23.39 -24.75
C ASP A 759 -6.18 22.99 -24.97
N ALA A 760 -7.10 23.82 -24.48
CA ALA A 760 -8.53 23.59 -24.50
C ALA A 760 -9.26 24.63 -25.36
N LYS A 761 -10.23 24.19 -26.16
CA LYS A 761 -11.10 25.05 -26.97
C LYS A 761 -12.56 24.67 -26.75
N LEU A 762 -13.39 25.63 -26.37
CA LEU A 762 -14.84 25.48 -26.28
C LEU A 762 -15.46 25.76 -27.64
N TYR A 763 -16.37 24.90 -28.07
CA TYR A 763 -17.06 25.01 -29.34
C TYR A 763 -18.58 25.04 -29.18
N ASP A 764 -19.22 25.89 -29.97
CA ASP A 764 -20.67 25.97 -30.13
C ASP A 764 -21.25 24.72 -30.83
N PRO A 765 -22.58 24.58 -30.94
CA PRO A 765 -23.23 23.43 -31.59
C PRO A 765 -22.91 23.28 -33.08
N ASP A 766 -22.59 24.40 -33.75
CA ASP A 766 -22.18 24.40 -35.17
C ASP A 766 -20.69 24.03 -35.33
N GLY A 767 -19.98 23.84 -34.22
CA GLY A 767 -18.58 23.45 -34.21
C GLY A 767 -17.60 24.60 -34.36
N ARG A 768 -18.01 25.86 -34.16
CA ARG A 768 -17.14 27.04 -34.17
C ARG A 768 -16.51 27.25 -32.78
N PRO A 769 -15.21 27.55 -32.70
CA PRO A 769 -14.56 27.84 -31.42
C PRO A 769 -15.03 29.20 -30.89
N VAL A 770 -15.51 29.24 -29.64
CA VAL A 770 -15.98 30.49 -29.00
C VAL A 770 -15.13 30.94 -27.82
N ALA A 771 -14.35 30.02 -27.24
CA ALA A 771 -13.37 30.34 -26.20
C ALA A 771 -12.20 29.35 -26.26
N SER A 772 -11.04 29.77 -25.75
CA SER A 772 -9.84 28.93 -25.71
C SER A 772 -8.96 29.29 -24.51
N ALA A 773 -8.29 28.31 -23.93
CA ALA A 773 -7.32 28.52 -22.87
C ALA A 773 -6.23 27.44 -22.89
N ALA A 774 -5.02 27.82 -22.50
CA ALA A 774 -3.92 26.90 -22.25
C ALA A 774 -3.77 26.67 -20.75
N ALA A 775 -4.19 25.50 -20.27
CA ALA A 775 -4.10 25.13 -18.86
C ALA A 775 -2.68 24.61 -18.56
N LYS A 776 -1.85 25.38 -17.85
CA LYS A 776 -0.46 25.01 -17.52
C LYS A 776 -0.32 24.29 -16.18
N GLY A 777 -1.25 23.40 -15.87
CA GLY A 777 -1.32 22.66 -14.62
C GLY A 777 -2.60 22.98 -13.86
N ASP A 778 -2.87 24.26 -13.66
CA ASP A 778 -4.07 24.77 -12.99
C ASP A 778 -5.35 24.53 -13.77
N ILE A 779 -6.47 24.46 -13.06
CA ILE A 779 -7.78 24.61 -13.67
C ILE A 779 -7.91 26.05 -14.20
N VAL A 780 -8.26 26.17 -15.49
CA VAL A 780 -8.69 27.40 -16.15
C VAL A 780 -10.18 27.29 -16.47
N ILE A 781 -10.89 28.42 -16.45
CA ILE A 781 -12.33 28.48 -16.73
C ILE A 781 -12.56 28.96 -18.16
N LEU A 782 -13.41 28.24 -18.89
CA LEU A 782 -13.95 28.64 -20.18
C LEU A 782 -15.44 28.94 -20.02
N GLU A 783 -15.88 30.12 -20.46
CA GLU A 783 -17.27 30.53 -20.41
C GLU A 783 -17.94 30.38 -21.78
N GLY A 784 -19.16 29.86 -21.77
CA GLY A 784 -20.01 29.78 -22.95
C GLY A 784 -21.23 30.68 -22.80
N LYS A 785 -21.62 31.33 -23.90
CA LYS A 785 -22.83 32.15 -24.00
C LYS A 785 -23.63 31.72 -25.22
N ARG A 786 -24.94 31.58 -25.04
CA ARG A 786 -25.87 31.13 -26.08
C ARG A 786 -26.67 32.30 -26.65
N SER A 787 -26.87 32.29 -27.96
CA SER A 787 -27.73 33.25 -28.66
C SER A 787 -29.22 32.93 -28.48
N ASP A 788 -29.56 31.64 -28.34
CA ASP A 788 -30.91 31.14 -28.09
C ASP A 788 -30.85 30.08 -26.98
N ALA A 789 -31.53 30.33 -25.85
CA ALA A 789 -31.59 29.42 -24.72
C ALA A 789 -32.91 28.62 -24.64
N SER A 790 -33.81 28.76 -25.62
CA SER A 790 -35.15 28.17 -25.62
C SER A 790 -35.21 26.65 -25.79
N ARG A 791 -34.07 26.02 -26.10
CA ARG A 791 -33.94 24.56 -26.26
C ARG A 791 -32.64 24.07 -25.64
N SER A 792 -32.47 22.76 -25.48
CA SER A 792 -31.16 22.20 -25.12
C SER A 792 -30.24 22.10 -26.33
N GLU A 793 -28.92 22.24 -26.12
CA GLU A 793 -27.90 22.14 -27.17
C GLU A 793 -26.76 21.20 -26.78
N ILE A 794 -26.07 20.63 -27.77
CA ILE A 794 -24.85 19.84 -27.56
C ILE A 794 -23.66 20.71 -27.91
N TRP A 795 -22.81 20.94 -26.92
CA TRP A 795 -21.57 21.70 -27.04
C TRP A 795 -20.38 20.74 -26.90
N SER A 796 -19.16 21.22 -27.20
CA SER A 796 -17.98 20.38 -27.03
C SER A 796 -16.73 21.15 -26.62
N ILE A 797 -15.82 20.43 -25.97
CA ILE A 797 -14.48 20.90 -25.64
C ILE A 797 -13.45 20.07 -26.41
N GLY A 798 -12.62 20.74 -27.20
CA GLY A 798 -11.47 20.15 -27.86
C GLY A 798 -10.26 20.21 -26.95
N LEU A 799 -9.55 19.08 -26.83
CA LEU A 799 -8.34 18.92 -26.03
C LEU A 799 -7.18 18.58 -26.96
N SER A 800 -6.06 19.29 -26.82
CA SER A 800 -4.85 19.10 -27.63
C SER A 800 -3.59 19.42 -26.83
N GLN A 801 -2.42 18.98 -27.31
CA GLN A 801 -1.12 19.23 -26.65
C GLN A 801 -1.09 18.78 -25.17
N SER A 802 -1.85 17.75 -24.83
CA SER A 802 -1.92 17.27 -23.45
C SER A 802 -0.63 16.57 -23.05
N LYS A 803 -0.11 16.91 -21.87
CA LYS A 803 1.13 16.27 -21.36
C LYS A 803 0.88 14.88 -20.82
N TRP A 804 -0.22 14.70 -20.07
CA TRP A 804 -0.56 13.38 -19.51
C TRP A 804 -2.02 13.30 -19.05
N LYS A 805 -2.37 13.99 -17.96
CA LYS A 805 -3.70 13.89 -17.35
C LYS A 805 -4.42 15.21 -17.52
N VAL A 806 -5.68 15.18 -17.92
CA VAL A 806 -6.53 16.38 -17.99
C VAL A 806 -7.75 16.18 -17.13
N THR A 807 -8.03 17.16 -16.28
CA THR A 807 -9.27 17.22 -15.49
C THR A 807 -10.26 18.09 -16.25
N LEU A 808 -11.49 17.61 -16.40
CA LEU A 808 -12.62 18.36 -16.96
C LEU A 808 -13.74 18.44 -15.93
N VAL A 809 -14.16 19.66 -15.60
CA VAL A 809 -15.21 19.93 -14.62
C VAL A 809 -16.35 20.68 -15.31
N LEU A 810 -17.57 20.20 -15.14
CA LEU A 810 -18.78 20.91 -15.58
C LEU A 810 -19.40 21.55 -14.34
N PHE A 811 -19.62 22.86 -14.38
CA PHE A 811 -20.21 23.60 -13.27
C PHE A 811 -21.72 23.74 -13.46
N ASP A 812 -22.46 23.84 -12.35
CA ASP A 812 -23.89 24.15 -12.34
C ASP A 812 -24.15 25.44 -13.17
N PRO A 813 -25.20 25.47 -14.01
CA PRO A 813 -26.32 24.52 -14.12
C PRO A 813 -26.12 23.37 -15.12
N LEU A 814 -24.89 23.09 -15.57
CA LEU A 814 -24.64 21.96 -16.48
C LEU A 814 -24.85 20.62 -15.76
N LEU A 815 -25.47 19.67 -16.47
CA LEU A 815 -25.42 18.28 -16.05
C LEU A 815 -23.98 17.77 -16.20
N PRO A 816 -23.41 17.10 -15.19
CA PRO A 816 -22.01 16.69 -15.22
C PRO A 816 -21.83 15.37 -16.01
N LEU A 817 -22.39 15.35 -17.21
CA LEU A 817 -22.43 14.23 -18.13
C LEU A 817 -21.67 14.59 -19.39
N VAL A 818 -20.69 13.76 -19.75
CA VAL A 818 -19.91 13.95 -20.96
C VAL A 818 -19.93 12.70 -21.83
N SER A 819 -19.74 12.89 -23.13
CA SER A 819 -19.60 11.80 -24.08
C SER A 819 -18.46 12.08 -25.05
N THR A 820 -17.86 11.05 -25.61
CA THR A 820 -16.92 11.20 -26.74
C THR A 820 -17.65 11.13 -28.09
N ASN A 821 -18.99 11.01 -28.08
CA ASN A 821 -19.84 10.99 -29.26
C ASN A 821 -21.11 11.82 -28.97
N PRO A 822 -21.42 12.87 -29.76
CA PRO A 822 -22.58 13.71 -29.51
C PRO A 822 -23.91 12.95 -29.64
N SER A 823 -24.00 11.91 -30.49
CA SER A 823 -25.26 11.20 -30.70
C SER A 823 -25.69 10.31 -29.54
N THR A 824 -24.76 10.00 -28.62
CA THR A 824 -25.03 9.09 -27.51
C THR A 824 -25.40 9.81 -26.22
N ILE A 825 -25.26 11.13 -26.14
CA ILE A 825 -25.41 11.84 -24.87
C ILE A 825 -26.83 11.72 -24.29
N LEU A 826 -26.93 11.48 -22.98
CA LEU A 826 -28.22 11.49 -22.30
C LEU A 826 -28.80 12.92 -22.23
N ARG A 827 -30.13 13.01 -22.26
CA ARG A 827 -30.89 14.25 -22.08
C ARG A 827 -31.72 14.22 -20.82
#